data_AF-A0A815UBD4-F1
#
_entry.id   AF-A0A815UBD4-F1
#
_cell.length_a   1.000
_cell.length_b   1.000
_cell.length_c   1.000
_cell.angle_alpha   90.00
_cell.angle_beta   90.00
_cell.angle_gamma   90.00
#
_symmetry.space_group_name_H-M   'P 1'
#
loop_
_entity.id
_entity.type
_entity.pdbx_description
1 polymer ?
#
loop_
_entity_poly.entity_id
_entity_poly.type
_entity_poly.pdbx_seq_one_letter_code
_entity_poly.pdbx_strand_id
1 'polypeptide(L)'
;MGLCLANSLVARRDFIPYDQLVRYKWWFRYGYMSSTGHCFDNSSAFSQSLKEFERRQQLFARKHKIPSDELDFLSDPHLLKEFDVHCTESGVAGNEALIRLTPVSLFFYRYPTDAVEFAGISGAITHDSPKAYDSCRYYGALIVAALRGETKQQLLDDKFYLNHKSWFNNKPLNPDVMKVAQGSYKKAGEYHDRIRGKGYIVDALETALWTFYYDEGSFEKGILDAVNRGDDTDATAAIYGPLAGAYYGFDNLPKKWISQMLLFLLLLAFSLSKVWSIEFEPYSLRTQSLYEPLGIDAKVPLLSWRLQSSKIIRGVSQVAYQIRAAHHKRDLDSNPLWDSGMVVSNSTAIVWEGPTLSSRERIVWQVRSWDNGGKISEWSEIASFEMGLLDAHDWDPAVWIENKAYMTGNTSLPYFVKRFSISNSISSARLWIVGLGQFVATVNGQVVTSGVLNPGYFDWNKSIEYSTYNVTALLKDGDNVLGVALGKGIYRAEKPLGGRYYKFLTTPHPMKLIAQLQLNYMDGSCQYIVSDSSWLTTVTGPLLESSWYGGEEYDARKELIGWDTPTYDHSTWKMADISSIPNPNAIYRARESPSIQIVEEIVAISVTDKGDGTYIFDFGINHAGWPKLSMRGARGTTVTIMPGELLNLDETINQVTEGTPIYDRYTFSGNGIETYAPTFRYHGFRYLQIENLTYLPQVNDFKSYTLRINNDVTGTFNSSIELLNSIHKIVNRAVQSNMFSVFTDCPHREKLGWLEETHLVFPAIERFFDVQAHGRSVVRRIAEAQLSNGMVPTTAPEFPIFNGAFRDEPNWGNSIILLPLYLYQSYGEIALLEEFYSNMVSWIDYLRSKAQNNIVSYGLGDWYAIDQSTPVGVTGTYGYWMSANGLEKIASALNKTDDAKKYSDLASQISSAFHRTYFNATAHTYATGSQAADVFALEMGAVPVTEQQNVIQHLINDIRERSNHTSSGEVSLPSWFRMLSFYGHDDVIYDFLSRTDSPSYGYAIIHGATSLTEDWDGPAPAKGQPLSSQNHFMFGAVDEWFMRSLAGIQQVANSIDYRILNIKPVIVGNISHVEATYRTTRGWIEIQWNRVEEVFTLKVMLPYGSIAKVYVPGTKATSDYGTQIQIRKREAMTVFKIESGSYTFKSVIDVNTKQN
;
A
#
# COMPACT_ATOMS: atom_id res chain seq x y z
N MET A 1 -21.58 -3.97 6.22
CA MET A 1 -22.20 -2.71 6.71
C MET A 1 -23.14 -2.87 7.91
N GLY A 2 -24.20 -3.68 7.85
CA GLY A 2 -25.14 -3.83 8.97
C GLY A 2 -24.47 -4.23 10.30
N LEU A 3 -23.49 -5.14 10.24
CA LEU A 3 -22.67 -5.51 11.40
C LEU A 3 -21.82 -4.34 11.93
N CYS A 4 -21.27 -3.50 11.05
CA CYS A 4 -20.52 -2.30 11.46
C CYS A 4 -21.42 -1.32 12.23
N LEU A 5 -22.67 -1.15 11.77
CA LEU A 5 -23.68 -0.33 12.43
C LEU A 5 -24.09 -0.91 13.80
N ALA A 6 -24.39 -2.20 13.85
CA ALA A 6 -24.69 -2.89 15.10
C ALA A 6 -23.53 -2.79 16.12
N ASN A 7 -22.30 -2.99 15.65
CA ASN A 7 -21.09 -2.89 16.46
C ASN A 7 -20.87 -1.45 16.97
N SER A 8 -21.14 -0.43 16.15
CA SER A 8 -21.12 0.98 16.60
C SER A 8 -22.12 1.23 17.72
N LEU A 9 -23.39 0.87 17.50
CA LEU A 9 -24.48 1.03 18.47
C LEU A 9 -24.18 0.34 19.80
N VAL A 10 -23.70 -0.91 19.77
CA VAL A 10 -23.38 -1.68 20.97
C VAL A 10 -22.16 -1.11 21.70
N ALA A 11 -21.09 -0.77 20.97
CA ALA A 11 -19.86 -0.26 21.56
C ALA A 11 -20.03 1.13 22.17
N ARG A 12 -20.84 1.99 21.54
CA ARG A 12 -21.12 3.34 22.02
C ARG A 12 -22.31 3.42 22.96
N ARG A 13 -23.14 2.38 23.00
CA ARG A 13 -24.44 2.34 23.69
C ARG A 13 -25.38 3.46 23.23
N ASP A 14 -25.15 3.99 22.04
CA ASP A 14 -25.91 5.07 21.41
C ASP A 14 -25.58 5.14 19.91
N PHE A 15 -26.29 5.98 19.15
CA PHE A 15 -26.04 6.24 17.74
C PHE A 15 -25.09 7.43 17.57
N ILE A 16 -23.83 7.14 17.21
CA ILE A 16 -22.80 8.16 16.99
C ILE A 16 -22.39 8.17 15.50
N PRO A 17 -22.84 9.14 14.69
CA PRO A 17 -22.53 9.22 13.25
C PRO A 17 -21.04 9.11 12.92
N TYR A 18 -20.20 9.78 13.72
CA TYR A 18 -18.75 9.77 13.55
C TYR A 18 -18.17 8.35 13.69
N ASP A 19 -18.50 7.65 14.78
CA ASP A 19 -18.02 6.29 15.02
C ASP A 19 -18.56 5.32 13.95
N GLN A 20 -19.79 5.51 13.50
CA GLN A 20 -20.37 4.74 12.41
C GLN A 20 -19.58 4.92 11.10
N LEU A 21 -19.24 6.15 10.73
CA LEU A 21 -18.41 6.45 9.54
C LEU A 21 -16.99 5.92 9.67
N VAL A 22 -16.38 5.96 10.86
CA VAL A 22 -15.07 5.33 11.13
C VAL A 22 -15.12 3.82 10.91
N ARG A 23 -16.15 3.13 11.40
CA ARG A 23 -16.28 1.68 11.19
C ARG A 23 -16.62 1.32 9.75
N TYR A 24 -17.38 2.17 9.05
CA TYR A 24 -17.58 2.01 7.61
C TYR A 24 -16.29 2.21 6.82
N LYS A 25 -15.44 3.17 7.22
CA LYS A 25 -14.08 3.30 6.69
C LYS A 25 -13.28 2.02 6.93
N TRP A 26 -13.28 1.46 8.14
CA TRP A 26 -12.56 0.21 8.40
C TRP A 26 -13.08 -0.95 7.57
N TRP A 27 -14.40 -1.05 7.41
CA TRP A 27 -15.02 -2.07 6.56
C TRP A 27 -14.62 -1.90 5.10
N PHE A 28 -14.68 -0.66 4.61
CA PHE A 28 -14.34 -0.30 3.23
C PHE A 28 -12.85 -0.50 2.92
N ARG A 29 -11.96 -0.14 3.84
CA ARG A 29 -10.49 -0.18 3.64
C ARG A 29 -9.85 -1.52 4.00
N TYR A 30 -10.37 -2.20 5.03
CA TYR A 30 -9.70 -3.34 5.65
C TYR A 30 -10.60 -4.59 5.77
N GLY A 31 -11.81 -4.56 5.19
CA GLY A 31 -12.75 -5.67 5.33
C GLY A 31 -13.25 -5.90 6.77
N TYR A 32 -13.13 -4.89 7.65
CA TYR A 32 -13.56 -4.98 9.05
C TYR A 32 -15.04 -5.38 9.19
N MET A 33 -15.33 -6.49 9.87
CA MET A 33 -16.68 -7.08 9.97
C MET A 33 -17.28 -7.50 8.62
N SER A 34 -16.43 -7.76 7.62
CA SER A 34 -16.81 -8.44 6.37
C SER A 34 -16.67 -9.95 6.52
N SER A 35 -17.63 -10.72 6.01
CA SER A 35 -17.55 -12.19 5.99
C SER A 35 -16.51 -12.74 5.02
N THR A 36 -16.02 -11.92 4.08
CA THR A 36 -15.03 -12.30 3.06
C THR A 36 -13.65 -11.70 3.32
N GLY A 37 -13.45 -10.95 4.40
CA GLY A 37 -12.19 -10.23 4.68
C GLY A 37 -11.91 -9.04 3.75
N HIS A 38 -12.78 -8.76 2.78
CA HIS A 38 -12.65 -7.68 1.81
C HIS A 38 -14.02 -7.01 1.55
N CYS A 39 -14.04 -5.83 0.94
CA CYS A 39 -15.25 -5.12 0.57
C CYS A 39 -15.53 -5.28 -0.94
N PHE A 40 -16.79 -5.48 -1.35
CA PHE A 40 -17.22 -5.58 -2.76
C PHE A 40 -18.57 -4.87 -2.97
N ASP A 41 -18.90 -4.51 -4.21
CA ASP A 41 -20.19 -3.92 -4.66
C ASP A 41 -20.75 -2.79 -3.77
N ASN A 42 -20.08 -1.63 -3.76
CA ASN A 42 -20.57 -0.42 -3.08
C ASN A 42 -21.05 0.64 -4.08
N SER A 43 -22.06 1.41 -3.69
CA SER A 43 -22.56 2.53 -4.48
C SER A 43 -21.56 3.67 -4.54
N SER A 44 -21.67 4.45 -5.62
CA SER A 44 -20.93 5.70 -5.79
C SER A 44 -21.26 6.70 -4.69
N ALA A 45 -22.51 6.75 -4.22
CA ALA A 45 -22.98 7.63 -3.15
C ALA A 45 -22.29 7.32 -1.81
N PHE A 46 -22.30 6.04 -1.41
CA PHE A 46 -21.62 5.58 -0.20
C PHE A 46 -20.11 5.86 -0.28
N SER A 47 -19.48 5.47 -1.38
CA SER A 47 -18.04 5.67 -1.58
C SER A 47 -17.65 7.15 -1.55
N GLN A 48 -18.47 8.02 -2.13
CA GLN A 48 -18.25 9.47 -2.09
C GLN A 48 -18.41 10.04 -0.68
N SER A 49 -19.41 9.61 0.08
CA SER A 49 -19.61 10.06 1.47
C SER A 49 -18.42 9.70 2.36
N LEU A 50 -17.86 8.50 2.21
CA LEU A 50 -16.66 8.10 2.94
C LEU A 50 -15.42 8.89 2.54
N LYS A 51 -15.25 9.17 1.24
CA LYS A 51 -14.14 10.02 0.76
C LYS A 51 -14.22 11.43 1.34
N GLU A 52 -15.42 12.02 1.42
CA GLU A 52 -15.61 13.34 2.02
C GLU A 52 -15.41 13.32 3.54
N PHE A 53 -15.86 12.26 4.23
CA PHE A 53 -15.56 12.06 5.65
C PHE A 53 -14.05 11.94 5.90
N GLU A 54 -13.33 11.16 5.09
CA GLU A 54 -11.87 11.02 5.20
C GLU A 54 -11.16 12.36 4.98
N ARG A 55 -11.63 13.16 4.01
CA ARG A 55 -11.01 14.43 3.63
C ARG A 55 -11.30 15.57 4.61
N ARG A 56 -12.53 15.63 5.14
CA ARG A 56 -13.05 16.82 5.83
C ARG A 56 -13.69 16.53 7.19
N GLN A 57 -13.68 15.27 7.64
CA GLN A 57 -14.42 14.80 8.82
C GLN A 57 -15.94 15.07 8.74
N GLN A 58 -16.45 15.21 7.52
CA GLN A 58 -17.82 15.58 7.24
C GLN A 58 -18.80 14.44 7.59
N LEU A 59 -19.75 14.69 8.48
CA LEU A 59 -20.67 13.66 9.00
C LEU A 59 -21.84 13.33 8.06
N PHE A 60 -22.29 14.28 7.25
CA PHE A 60 -23.42 14.12 6.34
C PHE A 60 -22.96 14.13 4.88
N ALA A 61 -23.66 13.46 3.97
CA ALA A 61 -23.21 13.32 2.58
C ALA A 61 -23.23 14.61 1.70
N ARG A 62 -23.58 15.80 2.23
CA ARG A 62 -23.86 17.05 1.47
C ARG A 62 -22.66 18.00 1.28
N LYS A 63 -22.62 18.78 0.19
CA LYS A 63 -21.74 19.97 0.00
C LYS A 63 -22.48 21.31 0.30
N HIS A 64 -22.27 21.95 1.46
CA HIS A 64 -22.26 23.43 1.64
C HIS A 64 -21.76 23.86 3.04
N LYS A 65 -21.33 25.12 3.18
CA LYS A 65 -20.55 25.71 4.29
C LYS A 65 -21.01 25.24 5.68
N ILE A 66 -20.09 24.57 6.36
CA ILE A 66 -20.17 24.09 7.74
C ILE A 66 -20.29 25.32 8.68
N PRO A 67 -21.33 25.42 9.53
CA PRO A 67 -21.29 26.29 10.70
C PRO A 67 -20.13 25.84 11.59
N SER A 68 -19.43 26.75 12.27
CA SER A 68 -18.25 26.52 13.13
C SER A 68 -18.43 25.50 14.27
N ASP A 69 -19.60 24.86 14.39
CA ASP A 69 -20.10 24.23 15.60
C ASP A 69 -20.22 22.70 15.46
N GLU A 70 -19.63 22.08 14.41
CA GLU A 70 -19.61 20.61 14.24
C GLU A 70 -18.84 19.86 15.37
N LEU A 71 -17.98 20.55 16.11
CA LEU A 71 -17.26 20.00 17.26
C LEU A 71 -18.18 19.70 18.46
N ASP A 72 -19.33 20.36 18.58
CA ASP A 72 -20.25 20.18 19.70
C ASP A 72 -21.04 18.85 19.59
N PHE A 73 -21.31 18.34 18.38
CA PHE A 73 -21.98 17.05 18.16
C PHE A 73 -21.13 15.85 18.56
N LEU A 74 -19.81 16.02 18.67
CA LEU A 74 -18.90 15.00 19.22
C LEU A 74 -19.04 14.90 20.76
N SER A 75 -19.62 15.92 21.40
CA SER A 75 -19.77 16.01 22.86
C SER A 75 -21.19 15.68 23.36
N ASP A 76 -22.24 15.95 22.57
CA ASP A 76 -23.64 15.58 22.87
C ASP A 76 -24.39 15.10 21.60
N PRO A 77 -24.59 13.78 21.43
CA PRO A 77 -25.30 13.20 20.29
C PRO A 77 -26.79 13.58 20.22
N HIS A 78 -27.40 14.04 21.31
CA HIS A 78 -28.83 14.40 21.32
C HIS A 78 -29.12 15.70 20.56
N LEU A 79 -28.12 16.56 20.38
CA LEU A 79 -28.22 17.78 19.56
C LEU A 79 -28.52 17.46 18.07
N LEU A 80 -28.21 16.25 17.60
CA LEU A 80 -28.52 15.80 16.24
C LEU A 80 -30.03 15.70 15.97
N LYS A 81 -30.86 15.52 17.01
CA LYS A 81 -32.34 15.44 16.87
C LYS A 81 -32.97 16.79 16.57
N GLU A 82 -32.30 17.87 16.94
CA GLU A 82 -32.75 19.25 16.73
C GLU A 82 -32.25 19.82 15.38
N PHE A 83 -31.29 19.15 14.74
CA PHE A 83 -30.71 19.56 13.47
C PHE A 83 -31.62 19.20 12.30
N ASP A 84 -31.97 20.18 11.44
CA ASP A 84 -32.80 19.91 10.27
C ASP A 84 -31.93 19.36 9.12
N VAL A 85 -32.00 18.05 8.91
CA VAL A 85 -31.25 17.35 7.86
C VAL A 85 -31.85 17.72 6.49
N HIS A 86 -31.36 18.80 5.89
CA HIS A 86 -31.73 19.21 4.53
C HIS A 86 -30.89 18.47 3.47
N CYS A 87 -31.43 17.37 2.93
CA CYS A 87 -30.88 16.66 1.76
C CYS A 87 -31.26 17.36 0.43
N THR A 88 -30.48 17.15 -0.63
CA THR A 88 -30.77 17.75 -1.96
C THR A 88 -31.77 16.93 -2.80
N GLU A 89 -32.72 17.57 -3.49
CA GLU A 89 -33.70 16.85 -4.34
C GLU A 89 -33.07 16.06 -5.50
N SER A 90 -31.83 16.40 -5.88
CA SER A 90 -31.08 15.82 -7.00
C SER A 90 -30.09 14.71 -6.64
N GLY A 91 -29.95 14.32 -5.37
CA GLY A 91 -28.92 13.36 -4.96
C GLY A 91 -29.28 11.89 -5.23
N VAL A 92 -28.24 11.04 -5.31
CA VAL A 92 -28.35 9.61 -5.63
C VAL A 92 -29.05 8.86 -4.49
N ALA A 93 -30.18 8.22 -4.79
CA ALA A 93 -31.00 7.51 -3.80
C ALA A 93 -30.90 5.99 -3.98
N GLY A 94 -29.70 5.45 -3.75
CA GLY A 94 -29.44 4.00 -3.76
C GLY A 94 -30.12 3.29 -2.59
N ASN A 95 -30.51 2.02 -2.79
CA ASN A 95 -31.20 1.21 -1.79
C ASN A 95 -30.31 0.75 -0.61
N GLU A 96 -28.99 0.91 -0.71
CA GLU A 96 -27.99 0.52 0.31
C GLU A 96 -28.24 1.11 1.71
N ALA A 97 -28.89 2.27 1.78
CA ALA A 97 -29.26 2.85 3.07
C ALA A 97 -30.29 1.99 3.83
N LEU A 98 -31.21 1.32 3.12
CA LEU A 98 -32.25 0.47 3.71
C LEU A 98 -31.74 -0.92 4.09
N ILE A 99 -30.95 -1.57 3.23
CA ILE A 99 -30.53 -2.97 3.41
C ILE A 99 -29.75 -3.21 4.72
N ARG A 100 -29.16 -2.15 5.27
CA ARG A 100 -28.31 -2.19 6.48
C ARG A 100 -28.99 -1.63 7.74
N LEU A 101 -30.22 -1.10 7.63
CA LEU A 101 -30.82 -0.19 8.61
C LEU A 101 -31.28 -0.85 9.92
N THR A 102 -31.71 -2.10 9.83
CA THR A 102 -32.38 -2.85 10.91
C THR A 102 -31.75 -2.74 12.30
N PRO A 103 -30.40 -2.74 12.48
CA PRO A 103 -29.80 -2.60 13.81
C PRO A 103 -30.24 -1.35 14.57
N VAL A 104 -30.50 -0.23 13.88
CA VAL A 104 -30.97 1.01 14.53
C VAL A 104 -32.36 0.82 15.10
N SER A 105 -33.30 0.29 14.31
CA SER A 105 -34.66 0.01 14.76
C SER A 105 -34.72 -0.99 15.90
N LEU A 106 -33.86 -2.01 15.88
CA LEU A 106 -33.74 -2.99 16.95
C LEU A 106 -33.15 -2.38 18.23
N PHE A 107 -32.13 -1.53 18.12
CA PHE A 107 -31.47 -0.93 19.28
C PHE A 107 -32.41 0.05 20.01
N PHE A 108 -33.13 0.88 19.25
CA PHE A 108 -34.01 1.92 19.79
C PHE A 108 -35.50 1.53 19.84
N TYR A 109 -35.88 0.25 19.69
CA TYR A 109 -37.31 -0.14 19.58
C TYR A 109 -38.21 0.32 20.75
N ARG A 110 -37.62 0.50 21.95
CA ARG A 110 -38.31 1.04 23.13
C ARG A 110 -38.58 2.55 23.06
N TYR A 111 -37.89 3.24 22.16
CA TYR A 111 -37.92 4.69 21.94
C TYR A 111 -38.29 4.96 20.47
N PRO A 112 -39.56 4.83 20.06
CA PRO A 112 -39.96 4.86 18.65
C PRO A 112 -39.56 6.13 17.90
N THR A 113 -39.61 7.30 18.56
CA THR A 113 -39.15 8.56 17.98
C THR A 113 -37.66 8.53 17.65
N ASP A 114 -36.83 7.99 18.55
CA ASP A 114 -35.38 7.88 18.34
C ASP A 114 -35.05 6.84 17.26
N ALA A 115 -35.75 5.72 17.26
CA ALA A 115 -35.60 4.68 16.25
C ALA A 115 -35.91 5.20 14.84
N VAL A 116 -36.97 6.00 14.70
CA VAL A 116 -37.35 6.61 13.41
C VAL A 116 -36.34 7.68 13.00
N GLU A 117 -35.98 8.60 13.91
CA GLU A 117 -35.07 9.70 13.59
C GLU A 117 -33.66 9.21 13.25
N PHE A 118 -33.07 8.33 14.08
CA PHE A 118 -31.74 7.78 13.82
C PHE A 118 -31.71 6.86 12.60
N ALA A 119 -32.84 6.23 12.26
CA ALA A 119 -32.95 5.51 10.99
C ALA A 119 -32.79 6.48 9.81
N GLY A 120 -33.45 7.63 9.85
CA GLY A 120 -33.26 8.70 8.87
C GLY A 120 -31.81 9.18 8.79
N ILE A 121 -31.23 9.54 9.94
CA ILE A 121 -29.84 10.04 10.01
C ILE A 121 -28.86 8.99 9.48
N SER A 122 -29.03 7.71 9.82
CA SER A 122 -28.21 6.62 9.29
C SER A 122 -28.29 6.49 7.76
N GLY A 123 -29.38 6.92 7.12
CA GLY A 123 -29.44 7.06 5.66
C GLY A 123 -28.66 8.28 5.18
N ALA A 124 -28.94 9.45 5.77
CA ALA A 124 -28.39 10.75 5.37
C ALA A 124 -26.87 10.87 5.49
N ILE A 125 -26.24 10.13 6.41
CA ILE A 125 -24.77 10.11 6.51
C ILE A 125 -24.06 9.46 5.32
N THR A 126 -24.80 8.73 4.48
CA THR A 126 -24.23 8.04 3.30
C THR A 126 -24.88 8.41 1.98
N HIS A 127 -26.10 8.95 2.02
CA HIS A 127 -26.88 9.29 0.83
C HIS A 127 -27.45 10.70 0.99
N ASP A 128 -27.04 11.62 0.13
CA ASP A 128 -27.57 12.99 0.09
C ASP A 128 -28.93 13.03 -0.63
N SER A 129 -29.95 12.36 -0.11
CA SER A 129 -31.27 12.33 -0.74
C SER A 129 -32.40 12.36 0.30
N PRO A 130 -33.38 13.29 0.18
CA PRO A 130 -34.56 13.32 1.05
C PRO A 130 -35.34 12.01 0.98
N LYS A 131 -35.33 11.37 -0.19
CA LYS A 131 -35.98 10.08 -0.41
C LYS A 131 -35.29 8.97 0.38
N ALA A 132 -33.96 8.99 0.49
CA ALA A 132 -33.22 8.01 1.29
C ALA A 132 -33.47 8.21 2.79
N TYR A 133 -33.39 9.46 3.27
CA TYR A 133 -33.69 9.82 4.66
C TYR A 133 -35.11 9.37 5.05
N ASP A 134 -36.14 9.76 4.30
CA ASP A 134 -37.53 9.44 4.64
C ASP A 134 -37.90 7.97 4.39
N SER A 135 -37.29 7.29 3.41
CA SER A 135 -37.48 5.85 3.23
C SER A 135 -36.97 5.08 4.45
N CYS A 136 -35.79 5.46 4.98
CA CYS A 136 -35.25 4.86 6.20
C CYS A 136 -36.13 5.15 7.42
N ARG A 137 -36.65 6.38 7.58
CA ARG A 137 -37.58 6.72 8.68
C ARG A 137 -38.85 5.88 8.62
N TYR A 138 -39.45 5.80 7.44
CA TYR A 138 -40.69 5.04 7.24
C TYR A 138 -40.48 3.54 7.48
N TYR A 139 -39.42 2.97 6.90
CA TYR A 139 -39.07 1.56 7.09
C TYR A 139 -38.72 1.24 8.56
N GLY A 140 -37.99 2.12 9.24
CA GLY A 140 -37.69 1.98 10.65
C GLY A 140 -38.94 2.01 11.53
N ALA A 141 -39.92 2.87 11.22
CA ALA A 141 -41.20 2.91 11.91
C ALA A 141 -41.98 1.60 11.76
N LEU A 142 -42.01 1.01 10.56
CA LEU A 142 -42.67 -0.26 10.28
C LEU A 142 -42.05 -1.42 11.09
N ILE A 143 -40.72 -1.49 11.17
CA ILE A 143 -40.03 -2.49 12.00
C ILE A 143 -40.40 -2.30 13.47
N VAL A 144 -40.36 -1.07 13.98
CA VAL A 144 -40.69 -0.77 15.39
C VAL A 144 -42.14 -1.13 15.71
N ALA A 145 -43.09 -0.77 14.84
CA ALA A 145 -44.49 -1.12 14.99
C ALA A 145 -44.70 -2.65 15.01
N ALA A 146 -44.02 -3.38 14.11
CA ALA A 146 -44.08 -4.85 14.07
C ALA A 146 -43.53 -5.46 15.37
N LEU A 147 -42.37 -4.99 15.86
CA LEU A 147 -41.78 -5.43 17.13
C LEU A 147 -42.66 -5.11 18.34
N ARG A 148 -43.52 -4.09 18.23
CA ARG A 148 -44.49 -3.70 19.26
C ARG A 148 -45.83 -4.43 19.14
N GLY A 149 -45.93 -5.38 18.21
CA GLY A 149 -47.08 -6.29 18.08
C GLY A 149 -48.23 -5.72 17.26
N GLU A 150 -48.01 -4.70 16.43
CA GLU A 150 -49.04 -4.25 15.50
C GLU A 150 -49.36 -5.31 14.46
N THR A 151 -50.65 -5.45 14.16
CA THR A 151 -51.13 -6.39 13.15
C THR A 151 -50.69 -5.96 11.75
N LYS A 152 -50.61 -6.90 10.82
CA LYS A 152 -50.27 -6.63 9.42
C LYS A 152 -51.22 -5.62 8.77
N GLN A 153 -52.49 -5.60 9.18
CA GLN A 153 -53.46 -4.62 8.71
C GLN A 153 -53.12 -3.20 9.19
N GLN A 154 -52.62 -3.06 10.42
CA GLN A 154 -52.17 -1.77 10.96
C GLN A 154 -50.88 -1.29 10.30
N LEU A 155 -49.90 -2.18 10.12
CA LEU A 155 -48.63 -1.89 9.45
C LEU A 155 -48.82 -1.43 8.00
N LEU A 156 -49.81 -2.02 7.31
CA LEU A 156 -50.12 -1.73 5.92
C LEU A 156 -51.29 -0.76 5.77
N ASP A 157 -51.75 -0.09 6.83
CA ASP A 157 -52.84 0.91 6.73
C ASP A 157 -52.36 2.14 5.93
N ASP A 158 -53.17 2.67 5.01
CA ASP A 158 -52.82 3.86 4.22
C ASP A 158 -52.68 5.13 5.11
N LYS A 159 -53.12 5.04 6.38
CA LYS A 159 -52.96 6.04 7.44
C LYS A 159 -51.85 5.68 8.43
N PHE A 160 -51.03 4.66 8.22
CA PHE A 160 -49.97 4.25 9.17
C PHE A 160 -49.10 5.42 9.61
N TYR A 161 -48.60 6.22 8.65
CA TYR A 161 -47.81 7.43 8.97
C TYR A 161 -48.60 8.44 9.82
N LEU A 162 -49.89 8.66 9.52
CA LEU A 162 -50.73 9.61 10.27
C LEU A 162 -50.99 9.12 11.70
N ASN A 163 -51.22 7.82 11.86
CA ASN A 163 -51.43 7.17 13.15
C ASN A 163 -50.17 7.22 14.03
N HIS A 164 -48.98 7.24 13.41
CA HIS A 164 -47.68 7.30 14.08
C HIS A 164 -46.95 8.63 13.91
N LYS A 165 -47.66 9.70 13.56
CA LYS A 165 -47.06 11.00 13.19
C LYS A 165 -46.11 11.57 14.26
N SER A 166 -46.38 11.27 15.54
CA SER A 166 -45.53 11.66 16.66
C SER A 166 -44.14 10.98 16.66
N TRP A 167 -44.00 9.79 16.08
CA TRP A 167 -42.68 9.12 15.94
C TRP A 167 -41.81 9.82 14.90
N PHE A 168 -42.42 10.49 13.94
CA PHE A 168 -41.74 11.27 12.90
C PHE A 168 -41.47 12.72 13.31
N ASN A 169 -41.53 13.04 14.60
CA ASN A 169 -41.43 14.42 15.11
C ASN A 169 -42.42 15.38 14.42
N ASN A 170 -43.58 14.87 13.98
CA ASN A 170 -44.57 15.58 13.16
C ASN A 170 -44.08 16.09 11.79
N LYS A 171 -42.86 15.74 11.35
CA LYS A 171 -42.30 16.11 10.04
C LYS A 171 -42.95 15.26 8.93
N PRO A 172 -43.37 15.85 7.79
CA PRO A 172 -43.92 15.11 6.65
C PRO A 172 -42.86 14.18 6.03
N LEU A 173 -43.31 13.11 5.37
CA LEU A 173 -42.46 12.30 4.49
C LEU A 173 -42.37 12.94 3.11
N ASN A 174 -41.25 12.71 2.41
CA ASN A 174 -41.08 13.01 1.00
C ASN A 174 -42.29 12.49 0.18
N PRO A 175 -42.79 13.25 -0.83
CA PRO A 175 -43.98 12.87 -1.59
C PRO A 175 -43.94 11.46 -2.21
N ASP A 176 -42.77 11.00 -2.66
CA ASP A 176 -42.66 9.66 -3.27
C ASP A 176 -42.71 8.55 -2.21
N VAL A 177 -42.12 8.76 -1.04
CA VAL A 177 -42.22 7.85 0.10
C VAL A 177 -43.64 7.87 0.67
N MET A 178 -44.30 9.04 0.67
CA MET A 178 -45.69 9.17 1.09
C MET A 178 -46.66 8.40 0.18
N LYS A 179 -46.40 8.33 -1.14
CA LYS A 179 -47.19 7.47 -2.05
C LYS A 179 -47.09 6.00 -1.66
N VAL A 180 -45.88 5.54 -1.31
CA VAL A 180 -45.66 4.18 -0.80
C VAL A 180 -46.40 3.98 0.52
N ALA A 181 -46.30 4.94 1.45
CA ALA A 181 -47.02 4.88 2.73
C ALA A 181 -48.55 4.86 2.58
N GLN A 182 -49.08 5.46 1.51
CA GLN A 182 -50.51 5.46 1.16
C GLN A 182 -50.92 4.25 0.29
N GLY A 183 -50.08 3.22 0.21
CA GLY A 183 -50.44 1.94 -0.40
C GLY A 183 -50.29 1.87 -1.92
N SER A 184 -49.35 2.62 -2.54
CA SER A 184 -49.08 2.49 -3.99
C SER A 184 -48.78 1.03 -4.40
N TYR A 185 -48.06 0.28 -3.56
CA TYR A 185 -47.81 -1.15 -3.75
C TYR A 185 -49.09 -2.01 -3.81
N LYS A 186 -50.18 -1.63 -3.15
CA LYS A 186 -51.45 -2.39 -3.20
C LYS A 186 -52.12 -2.28 -4.57
N LYS A 187 -52.04 -1.09 -5.19
CA LYS A 187 -52.64 -0.79 -6.51
C LYS A 187 -51.86 -1.40 -7.67
N ALA A 188 -50.59 -1.73 -7.47
CA ALA A 188 -49.80 -2.49 -8.43
C ALA A 188 -50.27 -3.95 -8.60
N GLY A 189 -51.22 -4.42 -7.77
CA GLY A 189 -51.82 -5.75 -7.82
C GLY A 189 -52.51 -6.14 -9.13
N GLU A 190 -52.69 -5.23 -10.09
CA GLU A 190 -53.20 -5.57 -11.43
C GLU A 190 -52.10 -5.91 -12.46
N TYR A 191 -50.81 -5.72 -12.14
CA TYR A 191 -49.69 -5.99 -13.06
C TYR A 191 -48.46 -6.57 -12.34
N HIS A 192 -48.47 -7.89 -12.13
CA HIS A 192 -47.39 -8.64 -11.49
C HIS A 192 -46.00 -8.36 -12.09
N ASP A 193 -45.91 -8.08 -13.40
CA ASP A 193 -44.65 -7.85 -14.11
C ASP A 193 -44.03 -6.43 -13.92
N ARG A 194 -44.77 -5.50 -13.28
CA ARG A 194 -44.36 -4.09 -13.15
C ARG A 194 -43.58 -3.76 -11.88
N ILE A 195 -43.63 -4.60 -10.85
CA ILE A 195 -42.86 -4.41 -9.61
C ILE A 195 -41.61 -5.27 -9.66
N ARG A 196 -40.45 -4.62 -9.65
CA ARG A 196 -39.13 -5.24 -9.68
C ARG A 196 -38.21 -4.57 -8.67
N GLY A 197 -37.36 -5.37 -8.04
CA GLY A 197 -36.33 -4.87 -7.14
C GLY A 197 -35.26 -4.12 -7.92
N LYS A 198 -35.31 -2.79 -7.92
CA LYS A 198 -34.28 -1.94 -8.56
C LYS A 198 -33.34 -1.38 -7.50
N GLY A 199 -32.15 -0.96 -7.93
CA GLY A 199 -31.17 -0.25 -7.10
C GLY A 199 -31.64 1.10 -6.51
N TYR A 200 -32.86 1.53 -6.80
CA TYR A 200 -33.47 2.78 -6.32
C TYR A 200 -34.25 2.57 -5.03
N ILE A 201 -33.99 3.42 -4.02
CA ILE A 201 -34.46 3.19 -2.65
C ILE A 201 -35.99 3.13 -2.47
N VAL A 202 -36.74 3.97 -3.22
CA VAL A 202 -38.20 3.99 -3.12
C VAL A 202 -38.80 2.75 -3.77
N ASP A 203 -38.25 2.33 -4.91
CA ASP A 203 -38.69 1.13 -5.64
C ASP A 203 -38.41 -0.14 -4.81
N ALA A 204 -37.25 -0.19 -4.15
CA ALA A 204 -36.87 -1.30 -3.27
C ALA A 204 -37.79 -1.39 -2.04
N LEU A 205 -38.12 -0.26 -1.42
CA LEU A 205 -39.09 -0.19 -0.31
C LEU A 205 -40.49 -0.61 -0.76
N GLU A 206 -40.96 -0.11 -1.91
CA GLU A 206 -42.26 -0.46 -2.47
C GLU A 206 -42.35 -1.96 -2.81
N THR A 207 -41.29 -2.53 -3.39
CA THR A 207 -41.20 -3.96 -3.73
C THR A 207 -41.23 -4.84 -2.48
N ALA A 208 -40.50 -4.46 -1.43
CA ALA A 208 -40.53 -5.19 -0.16
C ALA A 208 -41.92 -5.17 0.49
N LEU A 209 -42.61 -4.02 0.44
CA LEU A 209 -43.98 -3.89 0.98
C LEU A 209 -45.03 -4.59 0.13
N TRP A 210 -44.87 -4.60 -1.20
CA TRP A 210 -45.68 -5.44 -2.09
C TRP A 210 -45.54 -6.91 -1.69
N THR A 211 -44.30 -7.37 -1.51
CA THR A 211 -44.02 -8.77 -1.17
C THR A 211 -44.59 -9.10 0.20
N PHE A 212 -44.44 -8.19 1.16
CA PHE A 212 -45.06 -8.33 2.48
C PHE A 212 -46.59 -8.33 2.39
N TYR A 213 -47.22 -7.55 1.51
CA TYR A 213 -48.67 -7.59 1.34
C TYR A 213 -49.17 -8.92 0.75
N TYR A 214 -48.43 -9.53 -0.19
CA TYR A 214 -48.83 -10.74 -0.93
C TYR A 214 -48.19 -12.06 -0.48
N ASP A 215 -47.39 -12.07 0.60
CA ASP A 215 -46.67 -13.26 1.12
C ASP A 215 -47.55 -14.44 1.60
N GLU A 216 -48.86 -14.38 1.41
CA GLU A 216 -49.85 -15.37 1.83
C GLU A 216 -49.81 -15.72 3.33
N GLY A 217 -49.36 -14.78 4.17
CA GLY A 217 -49.24 -15.01 5.62
C GLY A 217 -48.07 -15.90 6.02
N SER A 218 -47.08 -16.09 5.12
CA SER A 218 -45.92 -16.96 5.36
C SER A 218 -44.61 -16.21 5.11
N PHE A 219 -43.74 -16.21 6.13
CA PHE A 219 -42.38 -15.70 5.98
C PHE A 219 -41.65 -16.37 4.82
N GLU A 220 -41.75 -17.70 4.70
CA GLU A 220 -41.08 -18.53 3.68
C GLU A 220 -41.51 -18.13 2.26
N LYS A 221 -42.82 -18.05 2.04
CA LYS A 221 -43.34 -17.71 0.71
C LYS A 221 -42.95 -16.31 0.32
N GLY A 222 -43.09 -15.34 1.23
CA GLY A 222 -42.75 -13.96 0.92
C GLY A 222 -41.26 -13.72 0.73
N ILE A 223 -40.36 -14.33 1.52
CA ILE A 223 -38.91 -14.13 1.30
C ILE A 223 -38.44 -14.82 0.00
N LEU A 224 -39.00 -15.98 -0.34
CA LEU A 224 -38.73 -16.62 -1.63
C LEU A 224 -39.26 -15.78 -2.79
N ASP A 225 -40.44 -15.19 -2.65
CA ASP A 225 -40.98 -14.26 -3.66
C ASP A 225 -40.13 -12.99 -3.77
N ALA A 226 -39.66 -12.42 -2.65
CA ALA A 226 -38.75 -11.28 -2.63
C ALA A 226 -37.46 -11.57 -3.41
N VAL A 227 -36.86 -12.76 -3.19
CA VAL A 227 -35.65 -13.20 -3.89
C VAL A 227 -35.92 -13.46 -5.38
N ASN A 228 -37.09 -14.02 -5.73
CA ASN A 228 -37.43 -14.36 -7.10
C ASN A 228 -37.89 -13.17 -7.98
N ARG A 229 -38.03 -11.97 -7.40
CA ARG A 229 -38.50 -10.75 -8.08
C ARG A 229 -37.45 -10.00 -8.95
N GLY A 230 -36.22 -10.51 -9.02
CA GLY A 230 -35.20 -10.12 -10.01
C GLY A 230 -34.61 -8.70 -9.90
N ASP A 231 -33.63 -8.42 -10.78
CA ASP A 231 -32.79 -7.21 -10.95
C ASP A 231 -31.86 -6.82 -9.77
N ASP A 232 -32.33 -6.86 -8.51
CA ASP A 232 -31.55 -6.60 -7.27
C ASP A 232 -32.13 -7.43 -6.11
N THR A 233 -31.89 -8.74 -6.20
CA THR A 233 -32.60 -9.77 -5.41
C THR A 233 -32.18 -9.80 -3.94
N ASP A 234 -30.91 -9.54 -3.68
CA ASP A 234 -30.32 -9.52 -2.34
C ASP A 234 -30.77 -8.28 -1.57
N ALA A 235 -30.83 -7.10 -2.21
CA ALA A 235 -31.35 -5.90 -1.55
C ALA A 235 -32.84 -6.03 -1.19
N THR A 236 -33.65 -6.57 -2.10
CA THR A 236 -35.09 -6.77 -1.86
C THR A 236 -35.33 -7.75 -0.71
N ALA A 237 -34.57 -8.85 -0.66
CA ALA A 237 -34.61 -9.81 0.45
C ALA A 237 -34.13 -9.19 1.77
N ALA A 238 -33.09 -8.36 1.75
CA ALA A 238 -32.54 -7.67 2.92
C ALA A 238 -33.48 -6.60 3.50
N ILE A 239 -34.45 -6.10 2.73
CA ILE A 239 -35.49 -5.17 3.17
C ILE A 239 -36.77 -5.91 3.59
N TYR A 240 -37.20 -6.93 2.84
CA TYR A 240 -38.37 -7.72 3.25
C TYR A 240 -38.10 -8.52 4.53
N GLY A 241 -36.94 -9.19 4.61
CA GLY A 241 -36.62 -10.17 5.65
C GLY A 241 -36.74 -9.61 7.07
N PRO A 242 -36.13 -8.46 7.40
CA PRO A 242 -36.24 -7.89 8.74
C PRO A 242 -37.64 -7.45 9.14
N LEU A 243 -38.42 -6.84 8.23
CA LEU A 243 -39.80 -6.44 8.49
C LEU A 243 -40.70 -7.66 8.72
N ALA A 244 -40.63 -8.64 7.82
CA ALA A 244 -41.38 -9.88 7.95
C ALA A 244 -40.95 -10.66 9.19
N GLY A 245 -39.65 -10.70 9.51
CA GLY A 245 -39.12 -11.36 10.70
C GLY A 245 -39.60 -10.69 12.00
N ALA A 246 -39.66 -9.35 12.04
CA ALA A 246 -40.21 -8.60 13.17
C ALA A 246 -41.70 -8.88 13.38
N TYR A 247 -42.47 -9.06 12.30
CA TYR A 247 -43.90 -9.35 12.35
C TYR A 247 -44.22 -10.82 12.69
N TYR A 248 -43.66 -11.77 11.92
CA TYR A 248 -43.93 -13.19 12.10
C TYR A 248 -43.30 -13.72 13.39
N GLY A 249 -42.21 -13.13 13.85
CA GLY A 249 -41.47 -13.57 15.02
C GLY A 249 -40.78 -14.92 14.79
N PHE A 250 -39.95 -15.31 15.75
CA PHE A 250 -39.07 -16.47 15.65
C PHE A 250 -39.84 -17.79 15.40
N ASP A 251 -40.97 -17.98 16.09
CA ASP A 251 -41.73 -19.24 16.07
C ASP A 251 -42.40 -19.55 14.72
N ASN A 252 -42.59 -18.53 13.87
CA ASN A 252 -43.23 -18.66 12.56
C ASN A 252 -42.20 -18.64 11.40
N LEU A 253 -40.90 -18.65 11.70
CA LEU A 253 -39.88 -18.87 10.68
C LEU A 253 -39.81 -20.36 10.31
N PRO A 254 -39.40 -20.72 9.07
CA PRO A 254 -39.36 -22.12 8.64
C PRO A 254 -38.45 -22.95 9.53
N LYS A 255 -39.02 -23.93 10.25
CA LYS A 255 -38.27 -24.76 11.22
C LYS A 255 -37.06 -25.44 10.59
N LYS A 256 -37.11 -25.80 9.29
CA LYS A 256 -35.96 -26.34 8.55
C LYS A 256 -34.81 -25.34 8.47
N TRP A 257 -35.10 -24.08 8.15
CA TRP A 257 -34.11 -23.02 8.08
C TRP A 257 -33.63 -22.61 9.46
N ILE A 258 -34.52 -22.51 10.45
CA ILE A 258 -34.11 -22.30 11.85
C ILE A 258 -33.22 -23.46 12.29
N SER A 259 -33.52 -24.71 11.97
CA SER A 259 -32.70 -25.87 12.38
C SER A 259 -31.36 -25.88 11.68
N GLN A 260 -31.29 -25.50 10.40
CA GLN A 260 -30.03 -25.34 9.67
C GLN A 260 -29.23 -24.13 10.18
N MET A 261 -29.90 -23.03 10.52
CA MET A 261 -29.30 -21.82 11.05
C MET A 261 -28.92 -21.98 12.51
N LEU A 262 -29.65 -22.77 13.31
CA LEU A 262 -29.32 -23.16 14.67
C LEU A 262 -28.26 -24.24 14.67
N LEU A 263 -28.21 -25.14 13.70
CA LEU A 263 -27.09 -26.05 13.50
C LEU A 263 -25.86 -25.26 13.06
N PHE A 264 -26.03 -24.29 12.16
CA PHE A 264 -24.97 -23.36 11.77
C PHE A 264 -24.56 -22.49 12.95
N LEU A 265 -25.47 -21.95 13.75
CA LEU A 265 -25.22 -21.12 14.95
C LEU A 265 -24.81 -21.97 16.14
N LEU A 266 -25.09 -23.27 16.20
CA LEU A 266 -24.54 -24.21 17.17
C LEU A 266 -23.14 -24.56 16.73
N LEU A 267 -22.90 -24.85 15.45
CA LEU A 267 -21.56 -24.98 14.91
C LEU A 267 -20.79 -23.68 15.07
N LEU A 268 -21.44 -22.52 14.92
CA LEU A 268 -20.93 -21.17 15.12
C LEU A 268 -20.77 -20.89 16.59
N ALA A 269 -21.61 -21.38 17.50
CA ALA A 269 -21.55 -21.18 18.94
C ALA A 269 -20.59 -22.18 19.60
N PHE A 270 -20.36 -23.33 18.98
CA PHE A 270 -19.36 -24.34 19.36
C PHE A 270 -17.98 -23.90 18.85
N SER A 271 -17.93 -23.32 17.65
CA SER A 271 -16.75 -22.58 17.18
C SER A 271 -16.59 -21.24 17.90
N LEU A 272 -17.66 -20.54 18.30
CA LEU A 272 -17.57 -19.29 19.08
C LEU A 272 -17.27 -19.58 20.55
N SER A 273 -17.74 -20.68 21.15
CA SER A 273 -17.27 -21.09 22.49
C SER A 273 -15.80 -21.50 22.46
N LYS A 274 -15.29 -21.95 21.29
CA LYS A 274 -13.85 -22.01 21.03
C LYS A 274 -13.24 -20.60 20.80
N VAL A 275 -13.91 -19.67 20.11
CA VAL A 275 -13.43 -18.28 19.86
C VAL A 275 -13.34 -17.44 21.13
N TRP A 276 -14.27 -17.58 22.08
CA TRP A 276 -14.19 -16.92 23.40
C TRP A 276 -13.09 -17.52 24.30
N SER A 277 -12.43 -18.58 23.83
CA SER A 277 -11.24 -19.20 24.43
C SER A 277 -9.93 -18.99 23.64
N ILE A 278 -9.95 -18.25 22.52
CA ILE A 278 -8.71 -17.92 21.76
C ILE A 278 -7.90 -16.92 22.58
N GLU A 279 -7.01 -17.42 23.42
CA GLU A 279 -6.11 -16.57 24.21
C GLU A 279 -4.78 -16.32 23.49
N PHE A 280 -4.42 -17.10 22.47
CA PHE A 280 -3.15 -17.02 21.76
C PHE A 280 -3.15 -17.92 20.50
N GLU A 281 -2.84 -17.39 19.32
CA GLU A 281 -2.71 -18.18 18.08
C GLU A 281 -1.73 -17.57 17.06
N PRO A 282 -1.06 -18.40 16.23
CA PRO A 282 -0.35 -17.95 15.05
C PRO A 282 -1.29 -17.48 13.94
N TYR A 283 -0.94 -16.38 13.29
CA TYR A 283 -1.69 -15.81 12.15
C TYR A 283 -0.74 -15.17 11.13
N SER A 284 -1.28 -14.69 10.01
CA SER A 284 -0.50 -14.02 8.96
C SER A 284 0.68 -14.89 8.48
N LEU A 285 0.42 -16.16 8.21
CA LEU A 285 1.42 -17.10 7.71
C LEU A 285 1.95 -16.62 6.35
N ARG A 286 3.28 -16.70 6.19
CA ARG A 286 3.99 -16.25 4.99
C ARG A 286 5.06 -17.24 4.60
N THR A 287 5.31 -17.35 3.29
CA THR A 287 6.44 -18.05 2.72
C THR A 287 7.27 -17.07 1.92
N GLN A 288 8.59 -17.01 2.14
CA GLN A 288 9.46 -15.99 1.53
C GLN A 288 8.92 -14.56 1.70
N SER A 289 8.27 -14.29 2.85
CA SER A 289 7.65 -12.99 3.21
C SER A 289 6.39 -12.61 2.42
N LEU A 290 5.88 -13.52 1.59
CA LEU A 290 4.68 -13.33 0.78
C LEU A 290 3.51 -14.17 1.30
N TYR A 291 2.29 -13.70 1.05
CA TYR A 291 1.07 -14.49 1.29
C TYR A 291 0.87 -15.48 0.16
N GLU A 292 0.74 -16.75 0.52
CA GLU A 292 0.50 -17.88 -0.39
C GLU A 292 1.18 -17.77 -1.77
N PRO A 293 2.51 -17.59 -1.83
CA PRO A 293 3.17 -17.26 -3.08
C PRO A 293 3.11 -18.43 -4.06
N LEU A 294 2.87 -18.08 -5.34
CA LEU A 294 2.86 -19.01 -6.44
C LEU A 294 4.13 -18.88 -7.27
N GLY A 295 4.83 -20.00 -7.41
CA GLY A 295 6.00 -20.14 -8.27
C GLY A 295 7.26 -19.53 -7.69
N ILE A 296 7.59 -19.81 -6.42
CA ILE A 296 8.87 -19.39 -5.82
C ILE A 296 10.02 -20.31 -6.24
N ASP A 297 11.26 -19.81 -6.27
CA ASP A 297 12.45 -20.59 -6.63
C ASP A 297 13.43 -20.83 -5.47
N ALA A 298 13.11 -20.34 -4.27
CA ALA A 298 13.87 -20.59 -3.06
C ALA A 298 13.75 -22.08 -2.66
N LYS A 299 14.79 -22.88 -2.91
CA LYS A 299 14.82 -24.33 -2.60
C LYS A 299 14.72 -24.65 -1.10
N VAL A 300 15.00 -23.66 -0.25
CA VAL A 300 14.82 -23.73 1.21
C VAL A 300 13.97 -22.53 1.64
N PRO A 301 12.64 -22.55 1.42
CA PRO A 301 11.78 -21.41 1.71
C PRO A 301 11.77 -21.03 3.19
N LEU A 302 11.74 -19.73 3.50
CA LEU A 302 11.46 -19.20 4.83
C LEU A 302 9.96 -19.23 5.12
N LEU A 303 9.54 -19.89 6.18
CA LEU A 303 8.18 -19.89 6.71
C LEU A 303 8.11 -18.96 7.92
N SER A 304 7.17 -18.01 7.93
CA SER A 304 7.01 -17.09 9.06
C SER A 304 5.56 -16.87 9.45
N TRP A 305 5.35 -16.47 10.71
CA TRP A 305 4.03 -16.17 11.27
C TRP A 305 4.12 -15.03 12.28
N ARG A 306 2.97 -14.43 12.57
CA ARG A 306 2.77 -13.49 13.67
C ARG A 306 1.93 -14.16 14.76
N LEU A 307 1.85 -13.56 15.93
CA LEU A 307 1.07 -14.07 17.06
C LEU A 307 -0.01 -13.05 17.46
N GLN A 308 -1.25 -13.52 17.65
CA GLN A 308 -2.38 -12.69 18.08
C GLN A 308 -3.18 -13.33 19.21
N SER A 309 -4.09 -12.57 19.80
CA SER A 309 -5.05 -13.02 20.80
C SER A 309 -6.36 -12.28 20.63
N SER A 310 -7.48 -12.94 20.96
CA SER A 310 -8.78 -12.28 21.04
C SER A 310 -8.93 -11.40 22.30
N LYS A 311 -8.01 -11.52 23.27
CA LYS A 311 -7.97 -10.70 24.50
C LYS A 311 -6.66 -9.90 24.53
N ILE A 312 -6.67 -8.70 25.09
CA ILE A 312 -5.43 -7.97 25.38
C ILE A 312 -4.80 -8.63 26.62
N ILE A 313 -3.85 -9.53 26.38
CA ILE A 313 -3.06 -10.19 27.42
C ILE A 313 -1.67 -9.55 27.45
N ARG A 314 -1.17 -9.27 28.65
CA ARG A 314 0.18 -8.72 28.85
C ARG A 314 1.20 -9.84 29.04
N GLY A 315 2.43 -9.63 28.57
CA GLY A 315 3.56 -10.54 28.85
C GLY A 315 3.53 -11.87 28.12
N VAL A 316 2.71 -12.01 27.07
CA VAL A 316 2.65 -13.22 26.25
C VAL A 316 3.83 -13.25 25.26
N SER A 317 4.49 -14.40 25.21
CA SER A 317 5.57 -14.68 24.26
C SER A 317 5.60 -16.17 23.89
N GLN A 318 6.03 -16.48 22.67
CA GLN A 318 6.26 -17.86 22.24
C GLN A 318 7.53 -18.43 22.88
N VAL A 319 7.45 -19.69 23.31
CA VAL A 319 8.60 -20.49 23.82
C VAL A 319 8.86 -21.75 23.01
N ALA A 320 7.88 -22.25 22.27
CA ALA A 320 8.02 -23.37 21.35
C ALA A 320 7.03 -23.26 20.19
N TYR A 321 7.32 -23.96 19.09
CA TYR A 321 6.43 -24.08 17.94
C TYR A 321 6.40 -25.51 17.41
N GLN A 322 5.44 -25.80 16.54
CA GLN A 322 5.43 -27.00 15.71
C GLN A 322 4.85 -26.67 14.34
N ILE A 323 5.54 -27.05 13.28
CA ILE A 323 5.11 -26.91 11.89
C ILE A 323 4.73 -28.28 11.34
N ARG A 324 3.65 -28.32 10.56
CA ARG A 324 3.30 -29.45 9.71
C ARG A 324 3.14 -28.98 8.28
N ALA A 325 3.68 -29.76 7.35
CA ALA A 325 3.53 -29.53 5.92
C ALA A 325 3.21 -30.83 5.18
N ALA A 326 2.44 -30.72 4.10
CA ALA A 326 2.03 -31.83 3.24
C ALA A 326 1.67 -31.34 1.83
N HIS A 327 1.47 -32.24 0.87
CA HIS A 327 0.95 -31.88 -0.45
C HIS A 327 -0.55 -31.54 -0.42
N HIS A 328 -1.30 -32.17 0.49
CA HIS A 328 -2.74 -31.95 0.63
C HIS A 328 -3.14 -31.77 2.09
N LYS A 329 -4.18 -30.96 2.31
CA LYS A 329 -4.74 -30.67 3.63
C LYS A 329 -5.08 -31.93 4.44
N ARG A 330 -5.63 -32.95 3.78
CA ARG A 330 -6.04 -34.21 4.43
C ARG A 330 -4.88 -34.99 5.03
N ASP A 331 -3.67 -34.77 4.54
CA ASP A 331 -2.48 -35.55 4.92
C ASP A 331 -1.71 -34.90 6.08
N LEU A 332 -2.00 -33.64 6.43
CA LEU A 332 -1.31 -32.88 7.48
C LEU A 332 -1.30 -33.59 8.84
N ASP A 333 -2.38 -34.28 9.20
CA ASP A 333 -2.49 -34.94 10.51
C ASP A 333 -2.08 -36.41 10.49
N SER A 334 -2.34 -37.12 9.40
CA SER A 334 -2.14 -38.58 9.32
C SER A 334 -0.78 -38.99 8.76
N ASN A 335 -0.26 -38.22 7.80
CA ASN A 335 0.98 -38.53 7.09
C ASN A 335 1.63 -37.26 6.53
N PRO A 336 2.07 -36.32 7.40
CA PRO A 336 2.70 -35.10 6.95
C PRO A 336 4.00 -35.40 6.21
N LEU A 337 4.28 -34.63 5.16
CA LEU A 337 5.56 -34.64 4.45
C LEU A 337 6.70 -34.17 5.38
N TRP A 338 6.38 -33.22 6.26
CA TRP A 338 7.27 -32.72 7.30
C TRP A 338 6.45 -32.39 8.55
N ASP A 339 6.91 -32.87 9.70
CA ASP A 339 6.44 -32.46 11.03
C ASP A 339 7.68 -32.15 11.86
N SER A 340 7.83 -30.90 12.30
CA SER A 340 8.99 -30.48 13.10
C SER A 340 8.99 -31.09 14.51
N GLY A 341 7.85 -31.64 14.96
CA GLY A 341 7.60 -31.87 16.38
C GLY A 341 7.59 -30.55 17.16
N MET A 342 7.51 -30.66 18.48
CA MET A 342 7.64 -29.48 19.35
C MET A 342 9.10 -29.03 19.39
N VAL A 343 9.39 -27.88 18.79
CA VAL A 343 10.72 -27.26 18.79
C VAL A 343 10.75 -26.14 19.81
N VAL A 344 11.67 -26.20 20.78
CA VAL A 344 11.86 -25.15 21.79
C VAL A 344 12.60 -23.97 21.14
N SER A 345 11.86 -22.93 20.79
CA SER A 345 12.37 -21.72 20.16
C SER A 345 11.34 -20.59 20.23
N ASN A 346 11.83 -19.37 20.39
CA ASN A 346 11.04 -18.14 20.33
C ASN A 346 11.05 -17.47 18.94
N SER A 347 11.67 -18.11 17.94
CA SER A 347 11.65 -17.63 16.56
C SER A 347 10.28 -17.84 15.92
N THR A 348 9.81 -16.85 15.18
CA THR A 348 8.58 -16.92 14.37
C THR A 348 8.87 -16.93 12.87
N ALA A 349 10.13 -17.23 12.50
CA ALA A 349 10.59 -17.38 11.14
C ALA A 349 11.57 -18.57 11.08
N ILE A 350 11.20 -19.60 10.32
CA ILE A 350 11.87 -20.91 10.27
C ILE A 350 12.05 -21.31 8.81
N VAL A 351 13.26 -21.70 8.45
CA VAL A 351 13.56 -22.22 7.11
C VAL A 351 12.96 -23.62 6.94
N TRP A 352 12.62 -23.99 5.72
CA TRP A 352 12.14 -25.32 5.39
C TRP A 352 13.17 -26.40 5.76
N GLU A 353 12.77 -27.37 6.58
CA GLU A 353 13.59 -28.54 6.94
C GLU A 353 12.97 -29.86 6.48
N GLY A 354 11.95 -29.79 5.62
CA GLY A 354 11.37 -30.97 4.98
C GLY A 354 12.23 -31.52 3.84
N PRO A 355 11.72 -32.50 3.09
CA PRO A 355 12.38 -33.05 1.91
C PRO A 355 12.72 -31.98 0.86
N THR A 356 13.70 -32.26 0.00
CA THR A 356 14.05 -31.37 -1.12
C THR A 356 12.84 -31.15 -2.02
N LEU A 357 12.50 -29.87 -2.23
CA LEU A 357 11.38 -29.45 -3.06
C LEU A 357 11.75 -29.49 -4.55
N SER A 358 10.80 -29.94 -5.36
CA SER A 358 10.89 -30.04 -6.81
C SER A 358 10.07 -28.97 -7.52
N SER A 359 10.32 -28.77 -8.82
CA SER A 359 9.58 -27.80 -9.63
C SER A 359 8.08 -28.11 -9.65
N ARG A 360 7.25 -27.05 -9.60
CA ARG A 360 5.77 -27.12 -9.63
C ARG A 360 5.15 -27.78 -8.38
N GLU A 361 5.96 -28.12 -7.38
CA GLU A 361 5.49 -28.77 -6.17
C GLU A 361 4.69 -27.79 -5.31
N ARG A 362 3.44 -28.17 -4.99
CA ARG A 362 2.59 -27.41 -4.07
C ARG A 362 2.66 -27.99 -2.67
N ILE A 363 2.83 -27.11 -1.69
CA ILE A 363 2.88 -27.46 -0.27
C ILE A 363 1.79 -26.67 0.46
N VAL A 364 1.05 -27.37 1.31
CA VAL A 364 0.21 -26.77 2.34
C VAL A 364 0.90 -26.94 3.69
N TRP A 365 0.80 -25.94 4.55
CA TRP A 365 1.43 -25.97 5.87
C TRP A 365 0.62 -25.21 6.91
N GLN A 366 0.83 -25.57 8.17
CA GLN A 366 0.23 -24.94 9.33
C GLN A 366 1.23 -24.93 10.48
N VAL A 367 1.02 -24.03 11.43
CA VAL A 367 1.87 -23.90 12.62
C VAL A 367 1.03 -23.76 13.87
N ARG A 368 1.52 -24.31 14.99
CA ARG A 368 1.00 -24.01 16.33
C ARG A 368 2.14 -23.59 17.25
N SER A 369 1.80 -22.91 18.32
CA SER A 369 2.76 -22.27 19.22
C SER A 369 2.43 -22.54 20.69
N TRP A 370 3.45 -22.53 21.53
CA TRP A 370 3.33 -22.59 22.98
C TRP A 370 3.73 -21.24 23.56
N ASP A 371 2.92 -20.72 24.46
CA ASP A 371 3.26 -19.51 25.21
C ASP A 371 4.12 -19.80 26.46
N ASN A 372 4.64 -18.74 27.07
CA ASN A 372 5.40 -18.77 28.32
C ASN A 372 4.57 -19.16 29.56
N GLY A 373 3.25 -19.28 29.44
CA GLY A 373 2.36 -19.87 30.45
C GLY A 373 2.17 -21.39 30.31
N GLY A 374 2.78 -22.00 29.28
CA GLY A 374 2.62 -23.42 28.96
C GLY A 374 1.34 -23.74 28.19
N LYS A 375 0.58 -22.73 27.74
CA LYS A 375 -0.62 -22.92 26.94
C LYS A 375 -0.23 -23.17 25.49
N ILE A 376 -0.88 -24.16 24.89
CA ILE A 376 -0.75 -24.52 23.47
C ILE A 376 -1.83 -23.78 22.69
N SER A 377 -1.47 -23.16 21.57
CA SER A 377 -2.44 -22.63 20.63
C SER A 377 -3.16 -23.76 19.88
N GLU A 378 -4.31 -23.45 19.29
CA GLU A 378 -4.80 -24.27 18.19
C GLU A 378 -3.81 -24.20 17.00
N TRP A 379 -3.96 -25.09 16.03
CA TRP A 379 -3.29 -24.93 14.74
C TRP A 379 -3.78 -23.65 14.05
N SER A 380 -2.86 -22.96 13.39
CA SER A 380 -3.19 -21.84 12.51
C SER A 380 -4.15 -22.26 11.41
N GLU A 381 -4.71 -21.27 10.70
CA GLU A 381 -5.22 -21.53 9.36
C GLU A 381 -4.11 -22.13 8.48
N ILE A 382 -4.52 -22.98 7.55
CA ILE A 382 -3.60 -23.63 6.62
C ILE A 382 -3.21 -22.62 5.55
N ALA A 383 -1.92 -22.36 5.43
CA ALA A 383 -1.35 -21.60 4.33
C ALA A 383 -0.79 -22.56 3.26
N SER A 384 -0.45 -22.03 2.10
CA SER A 384 0.19 -22.78 1.04
C SER A 384 1.31 -22.01 0.36
N PHE A 385 2.18 -22.70 -0.36
CA PHE A 385 3.10 -22.11 -1.33
C PHE A 385 3.30 -23.11 -2.47
N GLU A 386 3.74 -22.61 -3.62
CA GLU A 386 3.99 -23.46 -4.79
C GLU A 386 5.36 -23.12 -5.38
N MET A 387 6.17 -24.14 -5.65
CA MET A 387 7.45 -23.99 -6.32
C MET A 387 7.25 -23.65 -7.79
N GLY A 388 8.14 -22.81 -8.32
CA GLY A 388 8.16 -22.46 -9.73
C GLY A 388 8.84 -23.52 -10.60
N LEU A 389 9.40 -23.06 -11.71
CA LEU A 389 10.36 -23.80 -12.53
C LEU A 389 11.76 -23.52 -11.97
N LEU A 390 12.39 -24.53 -11.36
CA LEU A 390 13.65 -24.38 -10.62
C LEU A 390 14.88 -24.47 -11.52
N ASP A 391 14.77 -25.18 -12.63
CA ASP A 391 15.88 -25.43 -13.55
C ASP A 391 15.48 -25.08 -14.99
N ALA A 392 16.44 -24.69 -15.83
CA ALA A 392 16.15 -24.24 -17.20
C ALA A 392 15.43 -25.30 -18.05
N HIS A 393 15.74 -26.59 -17.84
CA HIS A 393 15.09 -27.70 -18.54
C HIS A 393 13.60 -27.86 -18.17
N ASP A 394 13.14 -27.26 -17.07
CA ASP A 394 11.73 -27.30 -16.71
C ASP A 394 10.87 -26.49 -17.69
N TRP A 395 11.47 -25.64 -18.52
CA TRP A 395 10.77 -24.99 -19.61
C TRP A 395 10.48 -25.95 -20.77
N ASP A 396 11.22 -27.05 -20.91
CA ASP A 396 11.06 -27.95 -22.07
C ASP A 396 9.66 -28.58 -22.10
N PRO A 397 9.02 -28.66 -23.29
CA PRO A 397 9.53 -28.31 -24.62
C PRO A 397 9.20 -26.87 -25.08
N ALA A 398 8.85 -25.94 -24.17
CA ALA A 398 8.57 -24.55 -24.53
C ALA A 398 9.83 -23.86 -25.08
N VAL A 399 9.67 -23.18 -26.21
CA VAL A 399 10.73 -22.41 -26.87
C VAL A 399 10.38 -20.94 -26.90
N TRP A 400 11.41 -20.10 -26.97
CA TRP A 400 11.22 -18.67 -27.21
C TRP A 400 10.63 -18.44 -28.59
N ILE A 401 9.66 -17.54 -28.69
CA ILE A 401 9.03 -17.12 -29.92
C ILE A 401 9.06 -15.59 -30.07
N GLU A 402 9.07 -15.11 -31.30
CA GLU A 402 9.07 -13.68 -31.64
C GLU A 402 8.24 -13.42 -32.91
N ASN A 403 8.09 -12.15 -33.28
CA ASN A 403 7.57 -11.74 -34.57
C ASN A 403 8.61 -10.87 -35.28
N LYS A 404 9.34 -11.44 -36.25
CA LYS A 404 10.44 -10.72 -36.93
C LYS A 404 9.98 -9.54 -37.76
N ALA A 405 8.71 -9.51 -38.20
CA ALA A 405 8.18 -8.39 -38.98
C ALA A 405 8.24 -7.08 -38.18
N TYR A 406 8.15 -7.14 -36.85
CA TYR A 406 8.29 -5.99 -35.98
C TYR A 406 9.62 -5.25 -36.17
N MET A 407 10.72 -5.98 -36.41
CA MET A 407 12.05 -5.40 -36.60
C MET A 407 12.23 -4.68 -37.94
N THR A 408 11.31 -4.85 -38.89
CA THR A 408 11.47 -4.41 -40.29
C THR A 408 10.89 -3.03 -40.62
N GLY A 409 10.26 -2.33 -39.67
CA GLY A 409 9.73 -0.96 -39.83
C GLY A 409 8.63 -0.59 -38.82
N ASN A 410 8.05 0.62 -38.92
CA ASN A 410 6.95 1.10 -38.03
C ASN A 410 5.71 0.23 -38.17
N THR A 411 5.63 -0.78 -37.30
CA THR A 411 4.55 -1.75 -37.15
C THR A 411 4.07 -1.71 -35.70
N SER A 412 2.84 -2.12 -35.43
CA SER A 412 2.29 -2.12 -34.08
C SER A 412 3.01 -3.13 -33.19
N LEU A 413 2.97 -2.93 -31.87
CA LEU A 413 3.53 -3.89 -30.92
C LEU A 413 2.87 -5.27 -31.10
N PRO A 414 3.62 -6.37 -30.91
CA PRO A 414 3.21 -7.69 -31.34
C PRO A 414 2.22 -8.33 -30.36
N TYR A 415 1.26 -9.04 -30.94
CA TYR A 415 0.28 -9.89 -30.26
C TYR A 415 0.58 -11.35 -30.60
N PHE A 416 0.35 -12.24 -29.66
CA PHE A 416 0.56 -13.68 -29.78
C PHE A 416 -0.65 -14.43 -29.25
N VAL A 417 -1.10 -15.45 -29.98
CA VAL A 417 -2.25 -16.29 -29.60
C VAL A 417 -1.89 -17.77 -29.75
N LYS A 418 -2.27 -18.54 -28.73
CA LYS A 418 -2.37 -20.00 -28.82
C LYS A 418 -3.81 -20.43 -28.64
N ARG A 419 -4.32 -21.14 -29.64
CA ARG A 419 -5.60 -21.85 -29.56
C ARG A 419 -5.36 -23.27 -29.11
N PHE A 420 -6.21 -23.77 -28.22
CA PHE A 420 -6.18 -25.16 -27.74
C PHE A 420 -7.58 -25.55 -27.25
N SER A 421 -7.84 -26.86 -27.12
CA SER A 421 -9.14 -27.35 -26.65
C SER A 421 -8.96 -28.25 -25.44
N ILE A 422 -9.90 -28.16 -24.50
CA ILE A 422 -9.97 -28.95 -23.28
C ILE A 422 -11.17 -29.90 -23.41
N SER A 423 -10.93 -31.21 -23.32
CA SER A 423 -11.99 -32.23 -23.46
C SER A 423 -12.38 -32.89 -22.14
N ASN A 424 -11.55 -32.78 -21.11
CA ASN A 424 -11.73 -33.42 -19.81
C ASN A 424 -11.75 -32.37 -18.71
N SER A 425 -12.41 -32.68 -17.59
CA SER A 425 -12.45 -31.77 -16.44
C SER A 425 -11.06 -31.57 -15.84
N ILE A 426 -10.63 -30.32 -15.75
CA ILE A 426 -9.36 -29.94 -15.13
C ILE A 426 -9.49 -29.86 -13.60
N SER A 427 -8.44 -30.26 -12.90
CA SER A 427 -8.29 -30.07 -11.45
C SER A 427 -7.53 -28.76 -11.14
N SER A 428 -6.58 -28.39 -11.99
CA SER A 428 -5.79 -27.16 -11.84
C SER A 428 -5.10 -26.78 -13.15
N ALA A 429 -4.81 -25.48 -13.30
CA ALA A 429 -3.99 -24.96 -14.38
C ALA A 429 -3.02 -23.87 -13.89
N ARG A 430 -1.79 -23.90 -14.43
CA ARG A 430 -0.71 -22.96 -14.11
C ARG A 430 -0.04 -22.44 -15.38
N LEU A 431 0.13 -21.12 -15.46
CA LEU A 431 0.85 -20.45 -16.53
C LEU A 431 2.17 -19.89 -16.00
N TRP A 432 3.29 -20.36 -16.55
CA TRP A 432 4.60 -19.73 -16.43
C TRP A 432 4.90 -18.93 -17.69
N ILE A 433 5.32 -17.68 -17.55
CA ILE A 433 5.47 -16.78 -18.70
C ILE A 433 6.55 -15.72 -18.49
N VAL A 434 7.26 -15.43 -19.58
CA VAL A 434 8.15 -14.26 -19.72
C VAL A 434 7.84 -13.58 -21.04
N GLY A 435 7.63 -12.26 -21.00
CA GLY A 435 7.71 -11.39 -22.17
C GLY A 435 8.87 -10.42 -22.01
N LEU A 436 9.90 -10.53 -22.86
CA LEU A 436 11.05 -9.63 -22.81
C LEU A 436 10.68 -8.28 -23.43
N GLY A 437 10.79 -7.25 -22.59
CA GLY A 437 10.04 -6.01 -22.73
C GLY A 437 9.06 -5.92 -21.58
N GLN A 438 7.78 -5.91 -21.89
CA GLN A 438 6.68 -6.13 -20.96
C GLN A 438 5.61 -7.00 -21.61
N PHE A 439 4.70 -7.56 -20.82
CA PHE A 439 3.57 -8.34 -21.34
C PHE A 439 2.27 -8.12 -20.57
N VAL A 440 1.16 -8.26 -21.30
CA VAL A 440 -0.18 -8.49 -20.77
C VAL A 440 -0.64 -9.83 -21.31
N ALA A 441 -0.98 -10.76 -20.42
CA ALA A 441 -1.50 -12.08 -20.78
C ALA A 441 -2.98 -12.19 -20.45
N THR A 442 -3.74 -12.84 -21.32
CA THR A 442 -5.17 -13.06 -21.19
C THR A 442 -5.53 -14.50 -21.50
N VAL A 443 -6.57 -15.01 -20.86
CA VAL A 443 -7.19 -16.29 -21.18
C VAL A 443 -8.67 -16.03 -21.47
N ASN A 444 -9.12 -16.39 -22.66
CA ASN A 444 -10.51 -16.23 -23.09
C ASN A 444 -11.07 -14.81 -22.90
N GLY A 445 -10.27 -13.78 -23.24
CA GLY A 445 -10.64 -12.38 -23.09
C GLY A 445 -10.47 -11.79 -21.69
N GLN A 446 -9.98 -12.56 -20.71
CA GLN A 446 -9.79 -12.11 -19.33
C GLN A 446 -8.31 -12.02 -18.98
N VAL A 447 -7.86 -10.89 -18.43
CA VAL A 447 -6.46 -10.70 -17.99
C VAL A 447 -6.12 -11.68 -16.86
N VAL A 448 -4.95 -12.32 -16.93
CA VAL A 448 -4.56 -13.40 -15.99
C VAL A 448 -4.21 -12.91 -14.57
N THR A 449 -4.01 -11.60 -14.39
CA THR A 449 -3.64 -10.98 -13.12
C THR A 449 -4.00 -9.49 -13.08
N SER A 450 -4.12 -8.92 -11.87
CA SER A 450 -4.16 -7.47 -11.64
C SER A 450 -2.78 -6.80 -11.71
N GLY A 451 -1.69 -7.59 -11.76
CA GLY A 451 -0.34 -7.08 -11.92
C GLY A 451 -0.12 -6.42 -13.27
N VAL A 452 0.48 -5.23 -13.27
CA VAL A 452 0.81 -4.44 -14.47
C VAL A 452 2.33 -4.29 -14.62
N LEU A 453 2.77 -3.85 -15.81
CA LEU A 453 4.19 -3.57 -16.10
C LEU A 453 5.12 -4.78 -15.84
N ASN A 454 4.64 -6.00 -16.13
CA ASN A 454 5.40 -7.23 -15.98
C ASN A 454 6.25 -7.53 -17.22
N PRO A 455 7.41 -8.21 -17.11
CA PRO A 455 8.15 -8.45 -15.87
C PRO A 455 8.79 -7.16 -15.34
N GLY A 456 9.37 -7.20 -14.14
CA GLY A 456 9.95 -6.01 -13.51
C GLY A 456 11.21 -5.47 -14.23
N TYR A 457 11.89 -4.51 -13.60
CA TYR A 457 13.16 -3.96 -14.06
C TYR A 457 14.34 -4.87 -13.65
N PHE A 458 14.99 -5.57 -14.59
CA PHE A 458 16.16 -6.45 -14.36
C PHE A 458 17.16 -6.40 -15.53
N ASP A 459 18.39 -6.88 -15.33
CA ASP A 459 19.36 -7.10 -16.41
C ASP A 459 19.15 -8.48 -17.03
N TRP A 460 18.50 -8.50 -18.19
CA TRP A 460 18.18 -9.71 -18.96
C TRP A 460 19.42 -10.48 -19.45
N ASN A 461 20.62 -9.90 -19.36
CA ASN A 461 21.86 -10.64 -19.64
C ASN A 461 22.31 -11.49 -18.45
N LYS A 462 21.79 -11.24 -17.24
CA LYS A 462 22.16 -11.95 -16.00
C LYS A 462 21.07 -12.90 -15.56
N SER A 463 19.84 -12.39 -15.51
CA SER A 463 18.69 -13.12 -15.00
C SER A 463 17.46 -12.91 -15.89
N ILE A 464 16.58 -13.90 -15.95
CA ILE A 464 15.29 -13.82 -16.66
C ILE A 464 14.19 -14.02 -15.62
N GLU A 465 13.55 -12.93 -15.21
CA GLU A 465 12.43 -12.98 -14.25
C GLU A 465 11.15 -13.48 -14.93
N TYR A 466 10.61 -14.60 -14.46
CA TYR A 466 9.33 -15.14 -14.93
C TYR A 466 8.23 -15.01 -13.89
N SER A 467 7.00 -15.04 -14.39
CA SER A 467 5.78 -14.95 -13.59
C SER A 467 5.01 -16.27 -13.61
N THR A 468 4.39 -16.61 -12.49
CA THR A 468 3.51 -17.77 -12.37
C THR A 468 2.08 -17.32 -12.05
N TYR A 469 1.09 -17.86 -12.76
CA TYR A 469 -0.32 -17.52 -12.56
C TYR A 469 -1.19 -18.78 -12.44
N ASN A 470 -2.13 -18.76 -11.51
CA ASN A 470 -3.22 -19.73 -11.48
C ASN A 470 -4.34 -19.28 -12.43
N VAL A 471 -4.49 -19.98 -13.55
CA VAL A 471 -5.49 -19.66 -14.58
C VAL A 471 -6.66 -20.65 -14.61
N THR A 472 -6.77 -21.51 -13.60
CA THR A 472 -7.78 -22.60 -13.55
C THR A 472 -9.20 -22.08 -13.81
N ALA A 473 -9.59 -20.99 -13.15
CA ALA A 473 -10.94 -20.42 -13.24
C ALA A 473 -11.23 -19.67 -14.56
N LEU A 474 -10.21 -19.41 -15.38
CA LEU A 474 -10.35 -18.69 -16.66
C LEU A 474 -10.60 -19.63 -17.84
N LEU A 475 -10.33 -20.93 -17.65
CA LEU A 475 -10.48 -21.97 -18.65
C LEU A 475 -11.91 -22.49 -18.70
N LYS A 476 -12.30 -23.00 -19.87
CA LYS A 476 -13.64 -23.54 -20.14
C LYS A 476 -13.52 -24.88 -20.85
N ASP A 477 -14.57 -25.69 -20.81
CA ASP A 477 -14.65 -26.89 -21.66
C ASP A 477 -14.70 -26.48 -23.14
N GLY A 478 -14.05 -27.26 -24.01
CA GLY A 478 -13.95 -26.98 -25.43
C GLY A 478 -12.83 -25.98 -25.75
N ASP A 479 -13.08 -25.08 -26.69
CA ASP A 479 -12.06 -24.18 -27.24
C ASP A 479 -11.66 -23.06 -26.27
N ASN A 480 -10.36 -22.87 -26.13
CA ASN A 480 -9.74 -21.86 -25.31
C ASN A 480 -8.67 -21.10 -26.10
N VAL A 481 -8.44 -19.86 -25.69
CA VAL A 481 -7.40 -18.99 -26.24
C VAL A 481 -6.55 -18.40 -25.13
N LEU A 482 -5.23 -18.58 -25.25
CA LEU A 482 -4.23 -17.84 -24.48
C LEU A 482 -3.68 -16.72 -25.37
N GLY A 483 -3.92 -15.47 -24.97
CA GLY A 483 -3.43 -14.27 -25.64
C GLY A 483 -2.28 -13.63 -24.86
N VAL A 484 -1.28 -13.10 -25.57
CA VAL A 484 -0.21 -12.27 -24.99
C VAL A 484 0.08 -11.08 -25.89
N ALA A 485 -0.02 -9.86 -25.35
CA ALA A 485 0.46 -8.64 -25.98
C ALA A 485 1.81 -8.25 -25.36
N LEU A 486 2.79 -7.84 -26.18
CA LEU A 486 4.10 -7.38 -25.69
C LEU A 486 4.26 -5.86 -25.81
N GLY A 487 4.99 -5.26 -24.86
CA GLY A 487 5.43 -3.87 -24.85
C GLY A 487 6.95 -3.75 -24.81
N LYS A 488 7.49 -2.57 -25.18
CA LYS A 488 8.95 -2.36 -25.27
C LYS A 488 9.65 -2.42 -23.91
N GLY A 489 9.03 -1.83 -22.87
CA GLY A 489 9.66 -1.65 -21.56
C GLY A 489 11.07 -1.04 -21.65
N ILE A 490 11.91 -1.34 -20.66
CA ILE A 490 13.32 -0.95 -20.66
C ILE A 490 14.17 -1.85 -21.59
N TYR A 491 13.74 -3.11 -21.79
CA TYR A 491 14.39 -4.09 -22.67
C TYR A 491 14.71 -3.54 -24.06
N ARG A 492 13.83 -2.67 -24.56
CA ARG A 492 13.96 -2.00 -25.85
C ARG A 492 13.80 -0.49 -25.70
N ALA A 493 14.70 0.13 -24.94
CA ALA A 493 14.84 1.59 -24.91
C ALA A 493 15.48 2.08 -26.22
N GLU A 494 14.70 2.20 -27.29
CA GLU A 494 15.15 2.74 -28.58
C GLU A 494 14.69 4.20 -28.78
N LYS A 495 15.11 4.84 -29.88
CA LYS A 495 14.65 6.18 -30.23
C LYS A 495 13.13 6.15 -30.44
N PRO A 496 12.34 6.86 -29.61
CA PRO A 496 10.89 6.79 -29.69
C PRO A 496 10.35 7.57 -30.90
N LEU A 497 9.15 7.20 -31.35
CA LEU A 497 8.48 7.92 -32.44
C LEU A 497 8.31 9.41 -32.15
N GLY A 498 8.43 10.23 -33.20
CA GLY A 498 8.11 11.66 -33.13
C GLY A 498 9.10 12.49 -32.31
N GLY A 499 10.33 12.00 -32.09
CA GLY A 499 11.39 12.73 -31.38
C GLY A 499 11.14 12.90 -29.89
N ARG A 500 10.30 12.04 -29.28
CA ARG A 500 10.02 12.06 -27.84
C ARG A 500 11.28 11.84 -27.00
N TYR A 501 11.22 12.25 -25.75
CA TYR A 501 12.30 12.10 -24.78
C TYR A 501 12.67 10.63 -24.52
N TYR A 502 13.95 10.40 -24.25
CA TYR A 502 14.51 9.12 -23.76
C TYR A 502 15.75 9.40 -22.89
N LYS A 503 15.92 8.65 -21.80
CA LYS A 503 17.11 8.78 -20.92
C LYS A 503 18.35 8.12 -21.51
N PHE A 504 18.18 6.94 -22.11
CA PHE A 504 19.26 6.17 -22.72
C PHE A 504 18.75 5.32 -23.88
N LEU A 505 19.70 4.76 -24.64
CA LEU A 505 19.42 3.81 -25.71
C LEU A 505 20.05 2.46 -25.40
N THR A 506 19.30 1.38 -25.63
CA THR A 506 19.84 0.02 -25.69
C THR A 506 20.06 -0.39 -27.13
N THR A 507 20.91 -1.39 -27.35
CA THR A 507 20.94 -2.11 -28.63
C THR A 507 19.51 -2.62 -28.94
N PRO A 508 18.98 -2.43 -30.16
CA PRO A 508 17.65 -2.93 -30.49
C PRO A 508 17.59 -4.46 -30.38
N HIS A 509 16.71 -4.97 -29.53
CA HIS A 509 16.42 -6.40 -29.40
C HIS A 509 14.99 -6.71 -29.90
N PRO A 510 14.76 -7.84 -30.60
CA PRO A 510 13.41 -8.30 -30.87
C PRO A 510 12.71 -8.64 -29.55
N MET A 511 11.46 -8.21 -29.39
CA MET A 511 10.66 -8.65 -28.24
C MET A 511 10.36 -10.13 -28.37
N LYS A 512 10.48 -10.87 -27.26
CA LYS A 512 10.36 -12.33 -27.25
C LYS A 512 9.40 -12.78 -26.16
N LEU A 513 8.77 -13.93 -26.39
CA LEU A 513 7.85 -14.58 -25.48
C LEU A 513 8.30 -16.03 -25.25
N ILE A 514 8.28 -16.48 -24.01
CA ILE A 514 8.25 -17.91 -23.68
C ILE A 514 7.10 -18.13 -22.68
N ALA A 515 6.31 -19.17 -22.91
CA ALA A 515 5.14 -19.48 -22.09
C ALA A 515 4.92 -20.99 -22.00
N GLN A 516 4.55 -21.46 -20.82
CA GLN A 516 4.16 -22.85 -20.57
C GLN A 516 2.92 -22.85 -19.70
N LEU A 517 1.82 -23.37 -20.23
CA LEU A 517 0.58 -23.62 -19.50
C LEU A 517 0.45 -25.11 -19.22
N GLN A 518 0.46 -25.50 -17.95
CA GLN A 518 0.20 -26.87 -17.53
C GLN A 518 -1.28 -27.02 -17.13
N LEU A 519 -1.91 -28.07 -17.63
CA LEU A 519 -3.26 -28.49 -17.30
C LEU A 519 -3.18 -29.84 -16.60
N ASN A 520 -3.63 -29.91 -15.35
CA ASN A 520 -3.80 -31.16 -14.62
C ASN A 520 -5.27 -31.55 -14.66
N TYR A 521 -5.55 -32.80 -15.00
CA TYR A 521 -6.91 -33.33 -15.12
C TYR A 521 -7.34 -34.09 -13.87
N MET A 522 -8.65 -34.28 -13.70
CA MET A 522 -9.23 -35.02 -12.57
C MET A 522 -8.88 -36.53 -12.60
N ASP A 523 -8.50 -37.07 -13.76
CA ASP A 523 -8.05 -38.47 -13.93
C ASP A 523 -6.57 -38.68 -13.59
N GLY A 524 -5.86 -37.61 -13.20
CA GLY A 524 -4.44 -37.62 -12.87
C GLY A 524 -3.51 -37.41 -14.08
N SER A 525 -4.04 -37.29 -15.30
CA SER A 525 -3.23 -36.95 -16.47
C SER A 525 -2.86 -35.46 -16.50
N CYS A 526 -1.82 -35.13 -17.28
CA CYS A 526 -1.30 -33.78 -17.42
C CYS A 526 -1.05 -33.45 -18.89
N GLN A 527 -1.36 -32.22 -19.30
CA GLN A 527 -1.09 -31.69 -20.64
C GLN A 527 -0.35 -30.35 -20.54
N TYR A 528 0.58 -30.12 -21.46
CA TYR A 528 1.29 -28.85 -21.59
C TYR A 528 0.89 -28.15 -22.89
N ILE A 529 0.54 -26.87 -22.76
CA ILE A 529 0.34 -25.94 -23.87
C ILE A 529 1.54 -24.98 -23.84
N VAL A 530 2.44 -25.11 -24.80
CA VAL A 530 3.75 -24.42 -24.77
C VAL A 530 3.87 -23.39 -25.89
N SER A 531 4.76 -22.40 -25.69
CA SER A 531 5.28 -21.53 -26.75
C SER A 531 6.09 -22.34 -27.76
N ASP A 532 5.65 -22.29 -29.02
CA ASP A 532 6.20 -23.04 -30.15
C ASP A 532 5.84 -22.35 -31.47
N SER A 533 6.27 -22.90 -32.61
CA SER A 533 5.98 -22.32 -33.93
C SER A 533 4.52 -22.33 -34.35
N SER A 534 3.62 -23.01 -33.61
CA SER A 534 2.18 -23.03 -33.92
C SER A 534 1.40 -21.89 -33.28
N TRP A 535 2.06 -21.05 -32.46
CA TRP A 535 1.48 -19.79 -32.02
C TRP A 535 1.25 -18.87 -33.21
N LEU A 536 0.12 -18.17 -33.20
CA LEU A 536 -0.20 -17.16 -34.20
C LEU A 536 0.20 -15.78 -33.68
N THR A 537 0.67 -14.91 -34.56
CA THR A 537 1.11 -13.55 -34.20
C THR A 537 0.76 -12.52 -35.27
N THR A 538 0.58 -11.28 -34.82
CA THR A 538 0.40 -10.11 -35.68
C THR A 538 1.08 -8.87 -35.09
N VAL A 539 1.38 -7.90 -35.96
CA VAL A 539 1.91 -6.56 -35.65
C VAL A 539 1.01 -5.46 -36.23
N THR A 540 -0.29 -5.75 -36.33
CA THR A 540 -1.30 -4.84 -36.92
C THR A 540 -2.26 -4.24 -35.88
N GLY A 541 -1.97 -4.39 -34.59
CA GLY A 541 -2.83 -3.93 -33.50
C GLY A 541 -2.85 -2.41 -33.27
N PRO A 542 -3.54 -1.94 -32.22
CA PRO A 542 -3.75 -0.51 -31.98
C PRO A 542 -2.54 0.23 -31.41
N LEU A 543 -1.66 -0.44 -30.66
CA LEU A 543 -0.53 0.21 -30.01
C LEU A 543 0.68 0.30 -30.96
N LEU A 544 0.98 1.52 -31.44
CA LEU A 544 2.03 1.80 -32.44
C LEU A 544 3.38 2.12 -31.79
N GLU A 545 3.36 2.72 -30.59
CA GLU A 545 4.55 3.07 -29.81
C GLU A 545 4.21 2.93 -28.32
N SER A 546 5.21 2.49 -27.55
CA SER A 546 5.19 2.52 -26.10
C SER A 546 6.61 2.68 -25.59
N SER A 547 7.06 3.93 -25.51
CA SER A 547 8.35 4.28 -24.95
C SER A 547 8.26 4.32 -23.43
N TRP A 548 9.22 3.69 -22.76
CA TRP A 548 9.32 3.73 -21.30
C TRP A 548 9.37 5.16 -20.74
N TYR A 549 9.98 6.09 -21.49
CA TYR A 549 10.12 7.50 -21.14
C TYR A 549 9.18 8.40 -21.94
N GLY A 550 9.15 8.23 -23.26
CA GLY A 550 8.59 9.21 -24.18
C GLY A 550 7.06 9.24 -24.31
N GLY A 551 6.35 8.22 -23.82
CA GLY A 551 4.90 8.08 -23.98
C GLY A 551 4.48 6.99 -24.97
N GLU A 552 3.17 6.91 -25.22
CA GLU A 552 2.51 5.92 -26.09
C GLU A 552 1.83 6.54 -27.33
N GLU A 553 1.63 5.72 -28.36
CA GLU A 553 0.82 6.05 -29.54
C GLU A 553 -0.21 4.94 -29.76
N TYR A 554 -1.49 5.26 -29.63
CA TYR A 554 -2.59 4.30 -29.75
C TYR A 554 -3.59 4.72 -30.84
N ASP A 555 -3.87 3.82 -31.78
CA ASP A 555 -4.86 4.01 -32.85
C ASP A 555 -6.04 3.05 -32.69
N ALA A 556 -7.13 3.52 -32.09
CA ALA A 556 -8.30 2.71 -31.78
C ALA A 556 -9.02 2.17 -33.02
N ARG A 557 -8.76 2.75 -34.21
CA ARG A 557 -9.30 2.20 -35.48
C ARG A 557 -8.71 0.84 -35.83
N LYS A 558 -7.60 0.45 -35.19
CA LYS A 558 -6.88 -0.83 -35.38
C LYS A 558 -7.10 -1.80 -34.21
N GLU A 559 -8.04 -1.52 -33.31
CA GLU A 559 -8.38 -2.43 -32.23
C GLU A 559 -8.76 -3.82 -32.76
N LEU A 560 -8.14 -4.84 -32.17
CA LEU A 560 -8.40 -6.24 -32.50
C LEU A 560 -9.46 -6.78 -31.53
N ILE A 561 -10.70 -6.29 -31.62
CA ILE A 561 -11.75 -6.60 -30.63
C ILE A 561 -11.96 -8.11 -30.52
N GLY A 562 -11.77 -8.66 -29.30
CA GLY A 562 -11.93 -10.08 -29.00
C GLY A 562 -10.81 -10.99 -29.53
N TRP A 563 -9.67 -10.45 -29.97
CA TRP A 563 -8.53 -11.22 -30.50
C TRP A 563 -8.05 -12.37 -29.63
N ASP A 564 -8.29 -12.30 -28.33
CA ASP A 564 -7.91 -13.25 -27.31
C ASP A 564 -9.09 -14.13 -26.85
N THR A 565 -10.12 -14.25 -27.69
CA THR A 565 -11.28 -15.11 -27.47
C THR A 565 -11.38 -16.21 -28.53
N PRO A 566 -12.00 -17.37 -28.22
CA PRO A 566 -12.22 -18.43 -29.20
C PRO A 566 -13.00 -18.01 -30.44
N THR A 567 -13.83 -16.97 -30.35
CA THR A 567 -14.71 -16.51 -31.45
C THR A 567 -14.00 -15.67 -32.52
N TYR A 568 -12.78 -15.20 -32.27
CA TYR A 568 -12.04 -14.39 -33.24
C TYR A 568 -11.41 -15.24 -34.34
N ASP A 569 -11.45 -14.74 -35.58
CA ASP A 569 -10.81 -15.39 -36.73
C ASP A 569 -9.35 -14.96 -36.88
N HIS A 570 -8.44 -15.88 -36.54
CA HIS A 570 -6.99 -15.69 -36.67
C HIS A 570 -6.43 -16.12 -38.04
N SER A 571 -7.26 -16.41 -39.05
CA SER A 571 -6.82 -16.92 -40.36
C SER A 571 -5.80 -16.02 -41.09
N THR A 572 -5.79 -14.73 -40.78
CA THR A 572 -4.85 -13.73 -41.35
C THR A 572 -3.56 -13.57 -40.55
N TRP A 573 -3.48 -14.16 -39.35
CA TRP A 573 -2.29 -14.09 -38.50
C TRP A 573 -1.24 -15.07 -39.00
N LYS A 574 0.04 -14.74 -38.75
CA LYS A 574 1.16 -15.59 -39.17
C LYS A 574 1.59 -16.49 -38.02
N MET A 575 2.21 -17.62 -38.34
CA MET A 575 2.91 -18.42 -37.33
C MET A 575 4.07 -17.63 -36.74
N ALA A 576 4.32 -17.80 -35.44
CA ALA A 576 5.41 -17.15 -34.72
C ALA A 576 6.77 -17.72 -35.12
N ASP A 577 7.78 -16.85 -35.14
CA ASP A 577 9.17 -17.25 -35.39
C ASP A 577 9.76 -17.87 -34.12
N ILE A 578 10.43 -19.03 -34.23
CA ILE A 578 11.24 -19.57 -33.14
C ILE A 578 12.48 -18.70 -32.95
N SER A 579 12.80 -18.40 -31.69
CA SER A 579 13.95 -17.61 -31.26
C SER A 579 14.73 -18.34 -30.15
N SER A 580 15.84 -17.76 -29.74
CA SER A 580 16.62 -18.20 -28.57
C SER A 580 16.49 -17.21 -27.41
N ILE A 581 16.79 -17.67 -26.20
CA ILE A 581 17.05 -16.77 -25.05
C ILE A 581 18.09 -15.70 -25.43
N PRO A 582 18.01 -14.45 -24.93
CA PRO A 582 18.97 -13.40 -25.26
C PRO A 582 20.42 -13.77 -24.90
N ASN A 583 20.63 -14.32 -23.70
CA ASN A 583 21.91 -14.84 -23.24
C ASN A 583 21.71 -16.27 -22.74
N PRO A 584 22.40 -17.29 -23.31
CA PRO A 584 22.28 -18.68 -22.86
C PRO A 584 22.79 -18.92 -21.43
N ASN A 585 23.57 -17.99 -20.86
CA ASN A 585 24.05 -18.06 -19.49
C ASN A 585 23.14 -17.33 -18.49
N ALA A 586 22.06 -16.67 -18.94
CA ALA A 586 21.15 -16.01 -18.03
C ALA A 586 20.35 -17.04 -17.22
N ILE A 587 20.15 -16.76 -15.93
CA ILE A 587 19.48 -17.68 -15.01
C ILE A 587 18.00 -17.31 -14.94
N TYR A 588 17.11 -18.28 -15.16
CA TYR A 588 15.68 -18.06 -14.90
C TYR A 588 15.45 -17.90 -13.40
N ARG A 589 14.70 -16.86 -13.03
CA ARG A 589 14.35 -16.55 -11.65
C ARG A 589 12.85 -16.38 -11.53
N ALA A 590 12.28 -16.95 -10.49
CA ALA A 590 10.93 -16.61 -10.11
C ALA A 590 10.87 -15.15 -9.66
N ARG A 591 9.74 -14.47 -9.90
CA ARG A 591 9.49 -13.18 -9.25
C ARG A 591 9.46 -13.37 -7.72
N GLU A 592 10.35 -12.70 -7.01
CA GLU A 592 10.47 -12.79 -5.55
C GLU A 592 9.71 -11.70 -4.79
N SER A 593 9.18 -10.71 -5.51
CA SER A 593 8.51 -9.53 -4.94
C SER A 593 7.03 -9.47 -5.37
N PRO A 594 6.18 -8.70 -4.67
CA PRO A 594 4.82 -8.45 -5.14
C PRO A 594 4.82 -7.80 -6.53
N SER A 595 3.75 -7.97 -7.30
CA SER A 595 3.61 -7.28 -8.59
C SER A 595 3.32 -5.78 -8.41
N ILE A 596 3.67 -4.96 -9.40
CA ILE A 596 3.15 -3.60 -9.51
C ILE A 596 1.64 -3.66 -9.80
N GLN A 597 0.83 -2.88 -9.10
CA GLN A 597 -0.63 -2.81 -9.30
C GLN A 597 -1.14 -1.37 -9.21
N ILE A 598 -2.39 -1.16 -9.63
CA ILE A 598 -3.13 0.06 -9.34
C ILE A 598 -3.51 0.04 -7.86
N VAL A 599 -3.02 1.01 -7.09
CA VAL A 599 -3.26 1.09 -5.63
C VAL A 599 -4.21 2.23 -5.24
N GLU A 600 -4.40 3.21 -6.11
CA GLU A 600 -5.24 4.39 -5.87
C GLU A 600 -5.85 4.90 -7.19
N GLU A 601 -7.11 5.36 -7.13
CA GLU A 601 -7.77 6.11 -8.20
C GLU A 601 -7.99 7.55 -7.74
N ILE A 602 -7.45 8.50 -8.51
CA ILE A 602 -7.52 9.94 -8.29
C ILE A 602 -8.39 10.56 -9.39
N VAL A 603 -9.33 11.42 -9.01
CA VAL A 603 -10.17 12.18 -9.95
C VAL A 603 -9.58 13.58 -10.09
N ALA A 604 -9.57 14.14 -11.29
CA ALA A 604 -9.16 15.54 -11.49
C ALA A 604 -9.99 16.48 -10.59
N ILE A 605 -9.34 17.47 -9.99
CA ILE A 605 -9.98 18.45 -9.12
C ILE A 605 -10.44 19.69 -9.87
N SER A 606 -9.83 19.97 -11.03
CA SER A 606 -10.20 21.07 -11.91
C SER A 606 -9.84 20.78 -13.37
N VAL A 607 -10.48 21.53 -14.28
CA VAL A 607 -10.11 21.61 -15.69
C VAL A 607 -10.16 23.06 -16.14
N THR A 608 -9.13 23.50 -16.86
CA THR A 608 -8.99 24.86 -17.41
C THR A 608 -9.01 24.79 -18.94
N ASP A 609 -9.88 25.59 -19.57
CA ASP A 609 -9.95 25.74 -21.03
C ASP A 609 -8.93 26.78 -21.49
N LYS A 610 -8.04 26.41 -22.42
CA LYS A 610 -7.03 27.31 -23.01
C LYS A 610 -7.41 27.79 -24.42
N GLY A 611 -8.58 27.41 -24.93
CA GLY A 611 -9.00 27.65 -26.30
C GLY A 611 -8.53 26.57 -27.27
N ASP A 612 -9.10 26.58 -28.49
CA ASP A 612 -8.72 25.71 -29.61
C ASP A 612 -8.69 24.20 -29.28
N GLY A 613 -9.53 23.76 -28.34
CA GLY A 613 -9.61 22.36 -27.91
C GLY A 613 -8.47 21.90 -27.01
N THR A 614 -7.79 22.84 -26.34
CA THR A 614 -6.73 22.57 -25.36
C THR A 614 -7.26 22.73 -23.94
N TYR A 615 -7.10 21.68 -23.12
CA TYR A 615 -7.56 21.63 -21.74
C TYR A 615 -6.45 21.19 -20.79
N ILE A 616 -6.36 21.83 -19.62
CA ILE A 616 -5.41 21.50 -18.55
C ILE A 616 -6.17 20.91 -17.37
N PHE A 617 -5.81 19.69 -16.96
CA PHE A 617 -6.38 19.01 -15.80
C PHE A 617 -5.39 19.06 -14.64
N ASP A 618 -5.86 19.42 -13.45
CA ASP A 618 -5.09 19.29 -12.19
C ASP A 618 -5.66 18.12 -11.39
N PHE A 619 -4.82 17.15 -11.03
CA PHE A 619 -5.20 16.04 -10.15
C PHE A 619 -5.06 16.39 -8.66
N GLY A 620 -4.50 17.56 -8.34
CA GLY A 620 -4.30 18.06 -6.98
C GLY A 620 -3.16 17.39 -6.23
N ILE A 621 -2.51 16.39 -6.84
CA ILE A 621 -1.42 15.62 -6.24
C ILE A 621 -0.47 15.12 -7.34
N ASN A 622 0.83 15.27 -7.11
CA ASN A 622 1.86 14.69 -7.96
C ASN A 622 2.06 13.22 -7.58
N HIS A 623 1.93 12.32 -8.54
CA HIS A 623 2.06 10.88 -8.32
C HIS A 623 2.60 10.16 -9.56
N ALA A 624 2.99 8.90 -9.40
CA ALA A 624 3.39 8.03 -10.50
C ALA A 624 2.25 7.10 -10.93
N GLY A 625 2.00 7.00 -12.24
CA GLY A 625 1.06 6.01 -12.79
C GLY A 625 0.47 6.36 -14.16
N TRP A 626 -0.84 6.14 -14.31
CA TRP A 626 -1.54 6.19 -15.59
C TRP A 626 -2.69 7.20 -15.59
N PRO A 627 -2.82 8.07 -16.61
CA PRO A 627 -4.10 8.67 -16.89
C PRO A 627 -5.12 7.60 -17.28
N LYS A 628 -6.36 7.74 -16.83
CA LYS A 628 -7.52 6.97 -17.26
C LYS A 628 -8.59 7.93 -17.76
N LEU A 629 -8.67 8.04 -19.07
CA LEU A 629 -9.43 9.10 -19.74
C LEU A 629 -10.63 8.50 -20.45
N SER A 630 -11.82 9.04 -20.18
CA SER A 630 -13.04 8.72 -20.94
C SER A 630 -13.35 9.90 -21.87
N MET A 631 -13.16 9.68 -23.16
CA MET A 631 -13.17 10.75 -24.17
C MET A 631 -14.09 10.41 -25.34
N ARG A 632 -14.53 11.42 -26.09
CA ARG A 632 -15.26 11.24 -27.35
C ARG A 632 -14.62 12.05 -28.46
N GLY A 633 -14.60 11.50 -29.67
CA GLY A 633 -14.05 12.17 -30.84
C GLY A 633 -14.55 11.55 -32.14
N ALA A 634 -14.46 12.31 -33.23
CA ALA A 634 -14.76 11.77 -34.54
C ALA A 634 -13.71 10.72 -34.94
N ARG A 635 -14.13 9.71 -35.70
CA ARG A 635 -13.23 8.66 -36.20
C ARG A 635 -12.01 9.27 -36.88
N GLY A 636 -10.81 8.88 -36.44
CA GLY A 636 -9.53 9.34 -37.00
C GLY A 636 -9.02 10.66 -36.46
N THR A 637 -9.77 11.37 -35.60
CA THR A 637 -9.25 12.49 -34.82
C THR A 637 -8.21 11.97 -33.82
N THR A 638 -7.09 12.67 -33.66
CA THR A 638 -6.04 12.35 -32.70
C THR A 638 -5.94 13.43 -31.64
N VAL A 639 -6.00 13.03 -30.36
CA VAL A 639 -5.67 13.90 -29.23
C VAL A 639 -4.24 13.66 -28.76
N THR A 640 -3.56 14.72 -28.33
CA THR A 640 -2.23 14.65 -27.70
C THR A 640 -2.40 14.90 -26.21
N ILE A 641 -1.79 14.05 -25.39
CA ILE A 641 -1.89 14.08 -23.92
C ILE A 641 -0.48 14.27 -23.36
N MET A 642 -0.22 15.41 -22.74
CA MET A 642 1.09 15.79 -22.20
C MET A 642 1.04 15.81 -20.67
N PRO A 643 1.83 14.96 -19.97
CA PRO A 643 2.01 15.06 -18.53
C PRO A 643 2.90 16.23 -18.12
N GLY A 644 2.73 16.69 -16.89
CA GLY A 644 3.57 17.70 -16.26
C GLY A 644 3.47 17.69 -14.73
N GLU A 645 4.59 17.84 -14.04
CA GLU A 645 4.66 18.14 -12.60
C GLU A 645 4.29 19.59 -12.32
N LEU A 646 4.53 20.48 -13.29
CA LEU A 646 4.44 21.94 -13.16
C LEU A 646 3.74 22.58 -14.36
N LEU A 647 3.35 23.84 -14.17
CA LEU A 647 2.77 24.69 -15.21
C LEU A 647 3.71 25.86 -15.54
N ASN A 648 3.64 26.34 -16.78
CA ASN A 648 4.23 27.61 -17.21
C ASN A 648 3.42 28.80 -16.67
N LEU A 649 3.94 30.03 -16.85
CA LEU A 649 3.23 31.26 -16.46
C LEU A 649 1.91 31.46 -17.20
N ASP A 650 1.78 30.91 -18.41
CA ASP A 650 0.55 30.92 -19.18
C ASP A 650 -0.38 29.75 -18.84
N GLU A 651 -0.09 29.01 -17.77
CA GLU A 651 -0.81 27.83 -17.26
C GLU A 651 -0.83 26.63 -18.21
N THR A 652 0.04 26.58 -19.22
CA THR A 652 0.29 25.36 -20.02
C THR A 652 1.26 24.42 -19.31
N ILE A 653 1.38 23.18 -19.75
CA ILE A 653 2.28 22.18 -19.14
C ILE A 653 3.76 22.57 -19.28
N ASN A 654 4.51 22.37 -18.20
CA ASN A 654 5.96 22.54 -18.15
C ASN A 654 6.65 21.18 -17.93
N GLN A 655 7.44 20.74 -18.91
CA GLN A 655 8.20 19.47 -18.88
C GLN A 655 9.71 19.66 -18.65
N VAL A 656 10.15 20.83 -18.18
CA VAL A 656 11.57 21.09 -17.94
C VAL A 656 12.18 20.11 -16.92
N THR A 657 11.36 19.62 -15.97
CA THR A 657 11.79 18.68 -14.92
C THR A 657 11.70 17.21 -15.35
N GLU A 658 10.92 16.89 -16.38
CA GLU A 658 10.55 15.51 -16.78
C GLU A 658 11.35 14.96 -17.97
N GLY A 659 12.01 15.85 -18.72
CA GLY A 659 12.47 15.55 -20.07
C GLY A 659 11.39 15.89 -21.09
N THR A 660 11.78 16.46 -22.23
CA THR A 660 10.83 17.03 -23.19
C THR A 660 11.23 16.73 -24.65
N PRO A 661 10.28 16.48 -25.56
CA PRO A 661 8.83 16.34 -25.31
C PRO A 661 8.45 14.92 -24.85
N ILE A 662 7.55 14.81 -23.88
CA ILE A 662 6.88 13.56 -23.48
C ILE A 662 5.38 13.70 -23.79
N TYR A 663 4.81 12.73 -24.50
CA TYR A 663 3.37 12.75 -24.77
C TYR A 663 2.82 11.39 -25.19
N ASP A 664 1.58 11.13 -24.76
CA ASP A 664 0.74 10.07 -25.29
C ASP A 664 -0.13 10.62 -26.44
N ARG A 665 -0.48 9.77 -27.41
CA ARG A 665 -1.46 10.10 -28.47
C ARG A 665 -2.51 9.02 -28.59
N TYR A 666 -3.76 9.45 -28.74
CA TYR A 666 -4.90 8.57 -28.92
C TYR A 666 -5.71 8.97 -30.15
N THR A 667 -5.87 8.05 -31.10
CA THR A 667 -6.67 8.25 -32.31
C THR A 667 -8.01 7.50 -32.20
N PHE A 668 -9.12 8.23 -32.27
CA PHE A 668 -10.46 7.70 -32.04
C PHE A 668 -10.93 6.74 -33.14
N SER A 669 -11.67 5.71 -32.74
CA SER A 669 -12.41 4.81 -33.64
C SER A 669 -13.76 5.40 -34.10
N GLY A 670 -14.29 6.36 -33.34
CA GLY A 670 -15.56 7.08 -33.58
C GLY A 670 -16.77 6.44 -32.90
N ASN A 671 -16.57 5.59 -31.89
CA ASN A 671 -17.60 4.72 -31.31
C ASN A 671 -18.21 5.28 -30.01
N GLY A 672 -18.54 6.57 -29.99
CA GLY A 672 -19.11 7.22 -28.80
C GLY A 672 -18.05 7.58 -27.77
N ILE A 673 -18.24 7.15 -26.52
CA ILE A 673 -17.25 7.35 -25.45
C ILE A 673 -16.25 6.21 -25.51
N GLU A 674 -14.98 6.55 -25.69
CA GLU A 674 -13.85 5.64 -25.76
C GLU A 674 -12.96 5.87 -24.53
N THR A 675 -12.31 4.82 -24.04
CA THR A 675 -11.48 4.89 -22.84
C THR A 675 -10.02 4.61 -23.17
N TYR A 676 -9.15 5.51 -22.75
CA TYR A 676 -7.70 5.38 -22.91
C TYR A 676 -6.99 5.32 -21.55
N ALA A 677 -6.08 4.36 -21.41
CA ALA A 677 -5.03 4.37 -20.40
C ALA A 677 -3.79 3.72 -21.01
N PRO A 678 -2.59 4.20 -20.66
CA PRO A 678 -1.36 3.54 -21.06
C PRO A 678 -1.28 2.10 -20.55
N THR A 679 -0.52 1.25 -21.25
CA THR A 679 -0.42 -0.19 -20.93
C THR A 679 0.99 -0.61 -20.51
N PHE A 680 2.03 -0.13 -21.20
CA PHE A 680 3.41 -0.64 -21.04
C PHE A 680 4.43 0.43 -20.64
N ARG A 681 3.97 1.50 -20.01
CA ARG A 681 4.79 2.55 -19.39
C ARG A 681 3.98 3.35 -18.38
N TYR A 682 4.61 4.09 -17.48
CA TYR A 682 3.96 5.01 -16.52
C TYR A 682 4.57 6.42 -16.59
N HIS A 683 3.91 7.42 -15.99
CA HIS A 683 4.33 8.84 -15.95
C HIS A 683 4.41 9.26 -14.48
N GLY A 684 5.27 10.21 -14.13
CA GLY A 684 5.14 11.01 -12.92
C GLY A 684 4.53 12.35 -13.28
N PHE A 685 3.38 12.71 -12.69
CA PHE A 685 2.71 13.97 -13.04
C PHE A 685 1.70 14.39 -11.97
N ARG A 686 1.37 15.69 -11.99
CA ARG A 686 0.20 16.27 -11.31
C ARG A 686 -0.82 16.81 -12.30
N TYR A 687 -0.36 17.29 -13.44
CA TYR A 687 -1.17 17.95 -14.44
C TYR A 687 -1.16 17.15 -15.75
N LEU A 688 -2.25 17.28 -16.53
CA LEU A 688 -2.31 16.81 -17.92
C LEU A 688 -2.81 17.92 -18.82
N GLN A 689 -2.10 18.19 -19.92
CA GLN A 689 -2.61 18.97 -21.04
C GLN A 689 -3.13 18.04 -22.13
N ILE A 690 -4.37 18.25 -22.55
CA ILE A 690 -4.99 17.50 -23.65
C ILE A 690 -5.34 18.47 -24.76
N GLU A 691 -4.79 18.23 -25.94
CA GLU A 691 -5.00 19.02 -27.15
C GLU A 691 -5.92 18.30 -28.14
N ASN A 692 -6.57 19.08 -29.01
CA ASN A 692 -7.53 18.62 -30.02
C ASN A 692 -8.79 17.94 -29.46
N LEU A 693 -9.18 18.25 -28.22
CA LEU A 693 -10.43 17.78 -27.63
C LEU A 693 -11.59 18.70 -28.08
N THR A 694 -12.55 18.18 -28.82
CA THR A 694 -13.57 18.99 -29.51
C THR A 694 -14.82 19.31 -28.67
N TYR A 695 -14.74 19.10 -27.36
CA TYR A 695 -15.85 19.35 -26.43
C TYR A 695 -15.31 19.76 -25.06
N LEU A 696 -16.14 20.44 -24.27
CA LEU A 696 -15.84 20.78 -22.88
C LEU A 696 -15.86 19.52 -21.99
N PRO A 697 -14.72 19.06 -21.44
CA PRO A 697 -14.66 17.88 -20.59
C PRO A 697 -15.26 18.12 -19.20
N GLN A 698 -15.64 17.02 -18.53
CA GLN A 698 -16.04 17.03 -17.12
C GLN A 698 -14.98 16.31 -16.28
N VAL A 699 -14.60 16.86 -15.13
CA VAL A 699 -13.50 16.33 -14.30
C VAL A 699 -13.69 14.86 -13.89
N ASN A 700 -14.94 14.39 -13.73
CA ASN A 700 -15.24 13.00 -13.34
C ASN A 700 -14.86 11.97 -14.40
N ASP A 701 -14.74 12.38 -15.68
CA ASP A 701 -14.37 11.51 -16.79
C ASP A 701 -12.85 11.36 -16.95
N PHE A 702 -12.08 12.16 -16.21
CA PHE A 702 -10.62 12.26 -16.30
C PHE A 702 -10.03 11.86 -14.95
N LYS A 703 -9.55 10.63 -14.90
CA LYS A 703 -9.00 10.01 -13.71
C LYS A 703 -7.51 9.75 -13.91
N SER A 704 -6.84 9.45 -12.82
CA SER A 704 -5.48 8.95 -12.80
C SER A 704 -5.36 7.79 -11.82
N TYR A 705 -4.61 6.77 -12.21
CA TYR A 705 -4.31 5.59 -11.40
C TYR A 705 -2.90 5.70 -10.86
N THR A 706 -2.73 5.65 -9.54
CA THR A 706 -1.41 5.51 -8.94
C THR A 706 -0.97 4.05 -9.02
N LEU A 707 0.24 3.84 -9.51
CA LEU A 707 0.86 2.52 -9.59
C LEU A 707 2.03 2.43 -8.62
N ARG A 708 2.20 1.25 -8.00
CA ARG A 708 3.42 0.86 -7.26
C ARG A 708 3.40 -0.64 -7.01
N ILE A 709 4.51 -1.17 -6.50
CA ILE A 709 4.51 -2.52 -5.93
C ILE A 709 3.40 -2.66 -4.88
N ASN A 710 2.61 -3.75 -4.96
CA ASN A 710 1.47 -3.97 -4.05
C ASN A 710 1.92 -4.59 -2.72
N ASN A 711 2.77 -3.89 -1.98
CA ASN A 711 3.10 -4.25 -0.62
C ASN A 711 2.13 -3.63 0.40
N ASP A 712 2.03 -4.30 1.55
CA ASP A 712 1.20 -3.87 2.68
C ASP A 712 1.70 -2.53 3.24
N VAL A 713 0.77 -1.65 3.62
CA VAL A 713 1.09 -0.48 4.45
C VAL A 713 1.34 -0.96 5.89
N THR A 714 2.48 -0.58 6.46
CA THR A 714 2.92 -1.04 7.79
C THR A 714 2.84 0.03 8.86
N GLY A 715 2.63 1.31 8.53
CA GLY A 715 2.60 2.34 9.55
C GLY A 715 1.86 3.61 9.19
N THR A 716 1.68 4.45 10.20
CA THR A 716 1.01 5.75 10.12
C THR A 716 1.68 6.72 11.09
N PHE A 717 1.61 8.01 10.79
CA PHE A 717 2.07 9.08 11.67
C PHE A 717 1.08 10.26 11.61
N ASN A 718 0.78 10.83 12.77
CA ASN A 718 -0.01 12.05 12.92
C ASN A 718 0.46 12.82 14.15
N SER A 719 0.40 14.15 14.08
CA SER A 719 0.71 15.05 15.19
C SER A 719 -0.28 16.21 15.30
N SER A 720 -0.20 16.98 16.37
CA SER A 720 -0.93 18.23 16.53
C SER A 720 -0.47 19.36 15.59
N ILE A 721 0.63 19.18 14.85
CA ILE A 721 1.21 20.21 13.98
C ILE A 721 0.99 19.83 12.52
N GLU A 722 0.10 20.55 11.83
CA GLU A 722 -0.28 20.21 10.46
C GLU A 722 0.88 20.32 9.46
N LEU A 723 1.85 21.19 9.72
CA LEU A 723 3.05 21.27 8.90
C LEU A 723 3.85 19.96 8.94
N LEU A 724 4.05 19.36 10.13
CA LEU A 724 4.75 18.06 10.24
C LEU A 724 3.95 16.94 9.56
N ASN A 725 2.63 16.96 9.70
CA ASN A 725 1.75 16.02 8.99
C ASN A 725 1.87 16.18 7.47
N SER A 726 2.00 17.42 6.99
CA SER A 726 2.17 17.74 5.57
C SER A 726 3.54 17.30 5.04
N ILE A 727 4.61 17.46 5.84
CA ILE A 727 5.95 16.94 5.53
C ILE A 727 5.89 15.41 5.37
N HIS A 728 5.28 14.71 6.34
CA HIS A 728 5.10 13.26 6.24
C HIS A 728 4.31 12.86 4.99
N LYS A 729 3.22 13.57 4.66
CA LYS A 729 2.41 13.29 3.46
C LYS A 729 3.23 13.38 2.16
N ILE A 730 4.06 14.42 1.99
CA ILE A 730 4.86 14.58 0.77
C ILE A 730 5.99 13.55 0.68
N VAL A 731 6.64 13.20 1.80
CA VAL A 731 7.65 12.14 1.87
C VAL A 731 7.03 10.80 1.49
N ASN A 732 5.92 10.44 2.14
CA ASN A 732 5.21 9.19 1.86
C ASN A 732 4.73 9.11 0.40
N ARG A 733 4.24 10.21 -0.18
CA ARG A 733 3.85 10.26 -1.60
C ARG A 733 5.02 10.03 -2.54
N ALA A 734 6.19 10.60 -2.25
CA ALA A 734 7.40 10.39 -3.06
C ALA A 734 7.91 8.95 -2.99
N VAL A 735 7.92 8.33 -1.79
CA VAL A 735 8.26 6.90 -1.63
C VAL A 735 7.30 6.03 -2.45
N GLN A 736 5.99 6.27 -2.36
CA GLN A 736 5.00 5.52 -3.15
C GLN A 736 5.21 5.67 -4.66
N SER A 737 5.56 6.87 -5.11
CA SER A 737 5.75 7.17 -6.53
C SER A 737 7.00 6.51 -7.11
N ASN A 738 7.86 5.93 -6.28
CA ASN A 738 9.17 5.44 -6.68
C ASN A 738 9.38 3.93 -6.41
N MET A 739 8.33 3.15 -6.17
CA MET A 739 8.42 1.69 -5.99
C MET A 739 8.00 0.91 -7.26
N PHE A 740 8.86 0.92 -8.30
CA PHE A 740 8.60 0.30 -9.62
C PHE A 740 9.59 -0.83 -9.93
N SER A 741 9.48 -1.96 -9.21
CA SER A 741 10.41 -3.12 -9.22
C SER A 741 11.78 -2.86 -8.58
N VAL A 742 12.31 -1.66 -8.76
CA VAL A 742 13.40 -1.06 -7.98
C VAL A 742 12.85 0.14 -7.21
N PHE A 743 13.67 0.74 -6.33
CA PHE A 743 13.40 2.07 -5.81
C PHE A 743 14.00 3.08 -6.80
N THR A 744 13.15 3.81 -7.52
CA THR A 744 13.61 4.78 -8.55
C THR A 744 13.87 6.14 -7.94
N ASP A 745 14.85 6.90 -8.41
CA ASP A 745 15.07 8.30 -7.96
C ASP A 745 13.84 9.19 -8.20
N CYS A 746 13.34 9.17 -9.44
CA CYS A 746 12.17 9.92 -9.84
C CYS A 746 11.32 9.12 -10.86
N PRO A 747 9.99 9.37 -10.90
CA PRO A 747 9.07 8.56 -11.69
C PRO A 747 8.90 9.00 -13.15
N HIS A 748 9.67 9.98 -13.64
CA HIS A 748 9.48 10.57 -14.98
C HIS A 748 10.71 10.46 -15.89
N ARG A 749 11.78 11.20 -15.61
CA ARG A 749 12.90 11.43 -16.53
C ARG A 749 13.95 10.33 -16.48
N GLU A 750 14.27 9.85 -15.27
CA GLU A 750 15.36 8.89 -15.05
C GLU A 750 14.81 7.49 -14.86
N LYS A 751 13.93 7.32 -13.87
CA LYS A 751 13.35 6.02 -13.49
C LYS A 751 14.45 4.98 -13.20
N LEU A 752 15.55 5.40 -12.59
CA LEU A 752 16.72 4.55 -12.37
C LEU A 752 16.77 4.09 -10.93
N GLY A 753 17.21 2.84 -10.72
CA GLY A 753 17.39 2.28 -9.39
C GLY A 753 18.64 2.81 -8.70
N TRP A 754 18.68 4.11 -8.38
CA TRP A 754 19.77 4.74 -7.63
C TRP A 754 19.82 4.15 -6.20
N LEU A 755 21.01 3.70 -5.80
CA LEU A 755 21.15 2.76 -4.69
C LEU A 755 21.18 3.39 -3.30
N GLU A 756 21.81 4.54 -3.15
CA GLU A 756 21.90 5.33 -1.93
C GLU A 756 20.57 5.47 -1.19
N GLU A 757 19.47 5.72 -1.91
CA GLU A 757 18.15 5.93 -1.33
C GLU A 757 17.67 4.69 -0.55
N THR A 758 18.07 3.50 -0.99
CA THR A 758 17.66 2.24 -0.36
C THR A 758 18.19 2.06 1.07
N HIS A 759 19.25 2.79 1.45
CA HIS A 759 19.83 2.72 2.79
C HIS A 759 19.84 4.06 3.54
N LEU A 760 20.06 5.20 2.86
CA LEU A 760 20.08 6.52 3.51
C LEU A 760 18.72 6.88 4.11
N VAL A 761 17.63 6.55 3.42
CA VAL A 761 16.25 6.82 3.85
C VAL A 761 15.43 5.56 4.12
N PHE A 762 16.10 4.42 4.37
CA PHE A 762 15.42 3.15 4.66
C PHE A 762 14.30 3.23 5.71
N PRO A 763 14.45 3.98 6.84
CA PRO A 763 13.37 4.13 7.82
C PRO A 763 12.11 4.82 7.29
N ALA A 764 12.22 5.71 6.30
CA ALA A 764 11.08 6.36 5.65
C ALA A 764 10.32 5.42 4.70
N ILE A 765 10.95 4.30 4.31
CA ILE A 765 10.34 3.26 3.49
C ILE A 765 9.74 2.18 4.40
N GLU A 766 10.59 1.55 5.21
CA GLU A 766 10.30 0.32 5.96
C GLU A 766 9.19 0.50 7.02
N ARG A 767 9.14 1.68 7.66
CA ARG A 767 8.16 1.95 8.71
C ARG A 767 6.75 2.14 8.18
N PHE A 768 6.60 2.40 6.88
CA PHE A 768 5.30 2.69 6.26
C PHE A 768 4.90 1.64 5.22
N PHE A 769 5.84 0.84 4.70
CA PHE A 769 5.56 -0.26 3.79
C PHE A 769 6.34 -1.54 4.13
N ASP A 770 5.69 -2.71 3.96
CA ASP A 770 6.34 -4.01 4.09
C ASP A 770 7.23 -4.26 2.86
N VAL A 771 8.54 -4.03 3.02
CA VAL A 771 9.51 -4.11 1.92
C VAL A 771 10.39 -5.34 1.99
N GLN A 772 10.11 -6.33 2.84
CA GLN A 772 11.01 -7.47 3.02
C GLN A 772 11.29 -8.22 1.71
N ALA A 773 10.25 -8.68 1.02
CA ALA A 773 10.37 -9.41 -0.24
C ALA A 773 10.93 -8.54 -1.38
N HIS A 774 10.54 -7.26 -1.42
CA HIS A 774 11.02 -6.32 -2.44
C HIS A 774 12.50 -5.98 -2.24
N GLY A 775 12.91 -5.70 -1.00
CA GLY A 775 14.29 -5.42 -0.61
C GLY A 775 15.23 -6.58 -0.93
N ARG A 776 14.83 -7.83 -0.65
CA ARG A 776 15.56 -9.04 -1.10
C ARG A 776 15.85 -9.00 -2.60
N SER A 777 14.80 -8.71 -3.37
CA SER A 777 14.88 -8.64 -4.83
C SER A 777 15.79 -7.51 -5.33
N VAL A 778 15.85 -6.38 -4.59
CA VAL A 778 16.76 -5.26 -4.87
C VAL A 778 18.21 -5.64 -4.55
N VAL A 779 18.48 -6.26 -3.40
CA VAL A 779 19.82 -6.74 -3.03
C VAL A 779 20.41 -7.65 -4.11
N ARG A 780 19.61 -8.59 -4.63
CA ARG A 780 20.05 -9.48 -5.70
C ARG A 780 20.42 -8.71 -6.97
N ARG A 781 19.63 -7.70 -7.37
CA ARG A 781 19.93 -6.85 -8.53
C ARG A 781 21.25 -6.08 -8.35
N ILE A 782 21.52 -5.59 -7.14
CA ILE A 782 22.80 -4.94 -6.81
C ILE A 782 23.95 -5.94 -6.99
N ALA A 783 23.80 -7.16 -6.48
CA ALA A 783 24.81 -8.21 -6.63
C ALA A 783 25.02 -8.62 -8.10
N GLU A 784 23.96 -8.67 -8.91
CA GLU A 784 24.04 -8.96 -10.34
C GLU A 784 24.72 -7.84 -11.16
N ALA A 785 24.57 -6.59 -10.72
CA ALA A 785 25.23 -5.42 -11.30
C ALA A 785 26.70 -5.26 -10.87
N GLN A 786 27.12 -5.89 -9.76
CA GLN A 786 28.49 -5.79 -9.26
C GLN A 786 29.49 -6.37 -10.27
N LEU A 787 30.58 -5.63 -10.49
CA LEU A 787 31.64 -6.03 -11.40
C LEU A 787 32.65 -6.98 -10.73
N SER A 788 33.41 -7.70 -11.55
CA SER A 788 34.39 -8.70 -11.09
C SER A 788 35.55 -8.12 -10.26
N ASN A 789 35.80 -6.81 -10.33
CA ASN A 789 36.78 -6.11 -9.49
C ASN A 789 36.20 -5.66 -8.14
N GLY A 790 34.96 -6.03 -7.83
CA GLY A 790 34.26 -5.67 -6.60
C GLY A 790 33.47 -4.36 -6.67
N MET A 791 33.61 -3.57 -7.74
CA MET A 791 32.89 -2.30 -7.92
C MET A 791 31.38 -2.54 -8.00
N VAL A 792 30.61 -1.86 -7.15
CA VAL A 792 29.15 -1.78 -7.24
C VAL A 792 28.81 -0.48 -7.98
N PRO A 793 28.06 -0.54 -9.09
CA PRO A 793 27.57 0.66 -9.76
C PRO A 793 26.61 1.47 -8.89
N THR A 794 26.45 2.76 -9.19
CA THR A 794 25.49 3.65 -8.48
C THR A 794 24.02 3.34 -8.75
N THR A 795 23.72 2.58 -9.81
CA THR A 795 22.37 2.12 -10.16
C THR A 795 22.34 0.60 -10.35
N ALA A 796 21.27 -0.06 -9.91
CA ALA A 796 21.05 -1.47 -10.19
C ALA A 796 19.60 -1.75 -10.63
N PRO A 797 19.37 -2.38 -11.79
CA PRO A 797 20.35 -2.75 -12.82
C PRO A 797 21.10 -1.54 -13.41
N GLU A 798 22.35 -1.73 -13.88
CA GLU A 798 23.21 -0.65 -14.40
C GLU A 798 22.80 -0.24 -15.84
N PHE A 799 21.70 0.50 -15.97
CA PHE A 799 21.31 1.16 -17.22
C PHE A 799 20.93 2.62 -16.97
N PRO A 800 21.58 3.62 -17.60
CA PRO A 800 22.77 3.50 -18.43
C PRO A 800 24.04 3.26 -17.60
N ILE A 801 25.14 2.98 -18.29
CA ILE A 801 26.48 2.98 -17.67
C ILE A 801 27.00 4.42 -17.61
N PHE A 802 27.17 4.94 -16.40
CA PHE A 802 27.72 6.29 -16.17
C PHE A 802 29.25 6.33 -16.22
N ASN A 803 29.82 7.54 -16.29
CA ASN A 803 31.27 7.77 -16.28
C ASN A 803 31.70 8.50 -15.00
N GLY A 804 32.96 8.27 -14.57
CA GLY A 804 33.55 8.96 -13.43
C GLY A 804 32.83 8.66 -12.12
N ALA A 805 32.78 9.65 -11.22
CA ALA A 805 32.21 9.49 -9.87
C ALA A 805 30.72 9.09 -9.86
N PHE A 806 29.97 9.38 -10.93
CA PHE A 806 28.59 8.92 -11.08
C PHE A 806 28.46 7.41 -11.28
N ARG A 807 29.56 6.66 -11.47
CA ARG A 807 29.51 5.22 -11.67
C ARG A 807 29.80 4.44 -10.39
N ASP A 808 30.71 4.93 -9.54
CA ASP A 808 31.27 4.15 -8.41
C ASP A 808 31.28 4.91 -7.08
N GLU A 809 30.31 5.78 -6.83
CA GLU A 809 30.20 6.57 -5.59
C GLU A 809 30.13 5.67 -4.33
N PRO A 810 31.00 5.89 -3.31
CA PRO A 810 31.05 5.06 -2.10
C PRO A 810 29.72 4.86 -1.36
N ASN A 811 28.95 5.92 -1.12
CA ASN A 811 27.67 5.91 -0.43
C ASN A 811 26.60 5.17 -1.24
N TRP A 812 26.56 5.30 -2.57
CA TRP A 812 25.61 4.55 -3.41
C TRP A 812 25.91 3.05 -3.36
N GLY A 813 27.17 2.67 -3.62
CA GLY A 813 27.58 1.26 -3.66
C GLY A 813 27.50 0.55 -2.31
N ASN A 814 27.54 1.29 -1.19
CA ASN A 814 27.36 0.74 0.16
C ASN A 814 26.04 0.00 0.36
N SER A 815 25.06 0.21 -0.51
CA SER A 815 23.79 -0.48 -0.47
C SER A 815 23.92 -2.01 -0.52
N ILE A 816 24.96 -2.57 -1.14
CA ILE A 816 25.23 -4.03 -1.09
C ILE A 816 25.51 -4.54 0.33
N ILE A 817 25.95 -3.66 1.24
CA ILE A 817 26.24 -3.97 2.65
C ILE A 817 25.05 -3.54 3.53
N LEU A 818 24.61 -2.29 3.39
CA LEU A 818 23.72 -1.66 4.36
C LEU A 818 22.26 -2.11 4.19
N LEU A 819 21.76 -2.27 2.97
CA LEU A 819 20.38 -2.73 2.75
C LEU A 819 20.15 -4.14 3.33
N PRO A 820 21.00 -5.16 3.07
CA PRO A 820 20.89 -6.47 3.72
C PRO A 820 20.95 -6.39 5.25
N LEU A 821 21.85 -5.56 5.81
CA LEU A 821 21.95 -5.36 7.25
C LEU A 821 20.65 -4.79 7.84
N TYR A 822 20.05 -3.80 7.18
CA TYR A 822 18.82 -3.18 7.66
C TYR A 822 17.59 -4.09 7.50
N LEU A 823 17.54 -4.90 6.45
CA LEU A 823 16.55 -5.97 6.29
C LEU A 823 16.70 -7.01 7.39
N TYR A 824 17.93 -7.44 7.72
CA TYR A 824 18.18 -8.33 8.84
C TYR A 824 17.73 -7.72 10.17
N GLN A 825 18.09 -6.47 10.44
CA GLN A 825 17.71 -5.79 11.69
C GLN A 825 16.19 -5.65 11.84
N SER A 826 15.48 -5.31 10.76
CA SER A 826 14.03 -5.03 10.81
C SER A 826 13.17 -6.30 10.71
N TYR A 827 13.63 -7.30 9.95
CA TYR A 827 12.84 -8.49 9.62
C TYR A 827 13.44 -9.83 10.08
N GLY A 828 14.69 -9.86 10.53
CA GLY A 828 15.38 -11.08 10.97
C GLY A 828 15.97 -11.94 9.85
N GLU A 829 16.13 -11.39 8.64
CA GLU A 829 16.54 -12.13 7.45
C GLU A 829 18.06 -12.35 7.34
N ILE A 830 18.56 -13.35 8.08
CA ILE A 830 20.00 -13.66 8.10
C ILE A 830 20.51 -14.28 6.80
N ALA A 831 19.66 -14.99 6.05
CA ALA A 831 20.05 -15.70 4.83
C ALA A 831 20.63 -14.77 3.76
N LEU A 832 20.14 -13.53 3.65
CA LEU A 832 20.69 -12.55 2.70
C LEU A 832 22.12 -12.13 3.06
N LEU A 833 22.42 -12.03 4.36
CA LEU A 833 23.77 -11.72 4.82
C LEU A 833 24.73 -12.84 4.44
N GLU A 834 24.30 -14.10 4.58
CA GLU A 834 25.09 -15.28 4.22
C GLU A 834 25.31 -15.39 2.71
N GLU A 835 24.24 -15.25 1.91
CA GLU A 835 24.25 -15.39 0.45
C GLU A 835 25.19 -14.38 -0.20
N PHE A 836 25.15 -13.11 0.23
CA PHE A 836 25.88 -12.02 -0.42
C PHE A 836 27.12 -11.55 0.34
N TYR A 837 27.58 -12.27 1.37
CA TYR A 837 28.76 -11.86 2.16
C TYR A 837 30.01 -11.62 1.31
N SER A 838 30.26 -12.46 0.30
CA SER A 838 31.42 -12.32 -0.59
C SER A 838 31.35 -11.07 -1.48
N ASN A 839 30.15 -10.70 -1.93
CA ASN A 839 29.89 -9.45 -2.66
C ASN A 839 30.19 -8.23 -1.80
N MET A 840 29.75 -8.25 -0.54
CA MET A 840 30.02 -7.21 0.46
C MET A 840 31.51 -7.02 0.73
N VAL A 841 32.25 -8.12 0.93
CA VAL A 841 33.70 -8.09 1.12
C VAL A 841 34.41 -7.53 -0.11
N SER A 842 33.98 -7.91 -1.31
CA SER A 842 34.57 -7.43 -2.56
C SER A 842 34.37 -5.92 -2.76
N TRP A 843 33.23 -5.37 -2.32
CA TRP A 843 32.97 -3.93 -2.36
C TRP A 843 33.90 -3.13 -1.45
N ILE A 844 34.08 -3.55 -0.19
CA ILE A 844 35.00 -2.85 0.70
C ILE A 844 36.47 -2.99 0.25
N ASP A 845 36.84 -4.12 -0.37
CA ASP A 845 38.17 -4.30 -0.97
C ASP A 845 38.37 -3.34 -2.17
N TYR A 846 37.32 -3.11 -2.98
CA TYR A 846 37.32 -2.09 -4.03
C TYR A 846 37.55 -0.68 -3.44
N LEU A 847 36.79 -0.27 -2.42
CA LEU A 847 36.97 1.03 -1.76
C LEU A 847 38.37 1.17 -1.15
N ARG A 848 38.90 0.11 -0.53
CA ARG A 848 40.27 0.10 0.01
C ARG A 848 41.31 0.34 -1.08
N SER A 849 41.10 -0.19 -2.29
CA SER A 849 42.01 0.06 -3.43
C SER A 849 42.02 1.52 -3.90
N LYS A 850 40.97 2.28 -3.59
CA LYS A 850 40.84 3.71 -3.89
C LYS A 850 41.30 4.62 -2.74
N ALA A 851 41.46 4.06 -1.53
CA ALA A 851 41.84 4.82 -0.35
C ALA A 851 43.35 5.10 -0.29
N GLN A 852 43.72 6.29 0.17
CA GLN A 852 45.10 6.66 0.50
C GLN A 852 45.16 7.00 2.00
N ASN A 853 46.00 6.29 2.76
CA ASN A 853 46.08 6.46 4.22
C ASN A 853 44.71 6.36 4.94
N ASN A 854 43.84 5.46 4.47
CA ASN A 854 42.45 5.28 4.91
C ASN A 854 41.50 6.47 4.63
N ILE A 855 41.88 7.38 3.73
CA ILE A 855 41.01 8.46 3.22
C ILE A 855 40.58 8.13 1.79
N VAL A 856 39.28 8.20 1.51
CA VAL A 856 38.70 8.08 0.17
C VAL A 856 38.31 9.48 -0.31
N SER A 857 39.12 10.06 -1.19
CA SER A 857 38.99 11.45 -1.66
C SER A 857 38.29 11.61 -3.02
N TYR A 858 37.27 10.79 -3.30
CA TYR A 858 36.46 10.87 -4.51
C TYR A 858 35.00 10.57 -4.19
N GLY A 859 34.09 10.96 -5.07
CA GLY A 859 32.65 10.74 -4.94
C GLY A 859 31.86 11.91 -5.51
N LEU A 860 30.54 11.90 -5.29
CA LEU A 860 29.63 12.98 -5.71
C LEU A 860 29.52 14.09 -4.67
N GLY A 861 30.06 13.89 -3.47
CA GLY A 861 29.95 14.85 -2.37
C GLY A 861 28.66 14.64 -1.57
N ASP A 862 28.25 15.67 -0.85
CA ASP A 862 26.95 15.71 -0.19
C ASP A 862 25.94 16.30 -1.20
N TRP A 863 25.34 15.43 -2.00
CA TRP A 863 24.54 15.81 -3.17
C TRP A 863 23.36 16.72 -2.78
N TYR A 864 23.12 17.77 -3.58
CA TYR A 864 22.20 18.88 -3.28
C TYR A 864 22.42 19.59 -1.93
N ALA A 865 23.62 19.53 -1.35
CA ALA A 865 23.96 20.39 -0.21
C ALA A 865 23.91 21.87 -0.59
N ILE A 866 23.31 22.68 0.28
CA ILE A 866 23.29 24.13 0.17
C ILE A 866 24.70 24.69 0.41
N ASP A 867 25.46 24.08 1.33
CA ASP A 867 26.87 24.40 1.55
C ASP A 867 27.79 23.47 0.74
N GLN A 868 28.28 23.99 -0.39
CA GLN A 868 29.19 23.29 -1.29
C GLN A 868 30.67 23.30 -0.82
N SER A 869 30.96 23.81 0.38
CA SER A 869 32.34 23.85 0.91
C SER A 869 32.83 22.50 1.41
N THR A 870 31.93 21.54 1.67
CA THR A 870 32.27 20.20 2.17
C THR A 870 33.19 19.47 1.17
N PRO A 871 34.43 19.14 1.54
CA PRO A 871 35.33 18.43 0.62
C PRO A 871 34.82 17.02 0.31
N VAL A 872 34.89 16.58 -0.95
CA VAL A 872 34.46 15.22 -1.36
C VAL A 872 35.16 14.09 -0.58
N GLY A 873 36.37 14.33 -0.06
CA GLY A 873 37.05 13.34 0.77
C GLY A 873 36.45 13.15 2.16
N VAL A 874 35.66 14.12 2.65
CA VAL A 874 34.87 13.96 3.86
C VAL A 874 33.74 12.96 3.63
N THR A 875 32.94 13.16 2.58
CA THR A 875 31.79 12.29 2.27
C THR A 875 32.23 10.90 1.77
N GLY A 876 33.26 10.83 0.92
CA GLY A 876 33.80 9.56 0.43
C GLY A 876 34.40 8.70 1.55
N THR A 877 35.11 9.33 2.52
CA THR A 877 35.65 8.61 3.68
C THR A 877 34.57 8.20 4.67
N TYR A 878 33.51 9.00 4.83
CA TYR A 878 32.33 8.60 5.58
C TYR A 878 31.68 7.35 4.98
N GLY A 879 31.49 7.31 3.65
CA GLY A 879 31.03 6.11 2.94
C GLY A 879 31.93 4.89 3.19
N TYR A 880 33.26 5.05 3.15
CA TYR A 880 34.20 3.97 3.46
C TYR A 880 34.09 3.47 4.92
N TRP A 881 33.89 4.38 5.87
CA TRP A 881 33.63 4.03 7.27
C TRP A 881 32.30 3.28 7.45
N MET A 882 31.22 3.73 6.79
CA MET A 882 29.93 3.04 6.83
C MET A 882 30.04 1.61 6.32
N SER A 883 30.79 1.39 5.24
CA SER A 883 31.14 0.07 4.71
C SER A 883 31.78 -0.83 5.78
N ALA A 884 32.83 -0.35 6.44
CA ALA A 884 33.54 -1.10 7.48
C ALA A 884 32.66 -1.38 8.70
N ASN A 885 31.92 -0.38 9.18
CA ASN A 885 31.01 -0.50 10.32
C ASN A 885 29.82 -1.44 10.02
N GLY A 886 29.29 -1.42 8.80
CA GLY A 886 28.24 -2.34 8.37
C GLY A 886 28.75 -3.78 8.33
N LEU A 887 29.91 -4.01 7.72
CA LEU A 887 30.53 -5.34 7.64
C LEU A 887 30.93 -5.91 9.00
N GLU A 888 31.34 -5.08 9.96
CA GLU A 888 31.53 -5.52 11.34
C GLU A 888 30.25 -6.13 11.90
N LYS A 889 29.13 -5.40 11.82
CA LYS A 889 27.83 -5.86 12.33
C LYS A 889 27.35 -7.12 11.64
N ILE A 890 27.55 -7.22 10.32
CA ILE A 890 27.21 -8.40 9.53
C ILE A 890 28.07 -9.59 9.93
N ALA A 891 29.40 -9.42 9.99
CA ALA A 891 30.31 -10.49 10.40
C ALA A 891 30.00 -10.96 11.82
N SER A 892 29.67 -10.05 12.74
CA SER A 892 29.18 -10.36 14.09
C SER A 892 27.89 -11.18 14.06
N ALA A 893 26.90 -10.81 13.24
CA ALA A 893 25.65 -11.56 13.08
C ALA A 893 25.86 -12.96 12.49
N LEU A 894 26.84 -13.12 11.60
CA LEU A 894 27.24 -14.39 10.99
C LEU A 894 28.24 -15.22 11.82
N ASN A 895 28.55 -14.77 13.04
CA ASN A 895 29.55 -15.39 13.92
C ASN A 895 30.96 -15.52 13.29
N LYS A 896 31.33 -14.61 12.38
CA LYS A 896 32.66 -14.50 11.77
C LYS A 896 33.55 -13.59 12.61
N THR A 897 33.94 -14.05 13.80
CA THR A 897 34.63 -13.24 14.82
C THR A 897 35.89 -12.52 14.33
N ASP A 898 36.73 -13.19 13.52
CA ASP A 898 37.96 -12.59 12.99
C ASP A 898 37.67 -11.46 11.99
N ASP A 899 36.66 -11.63 11.14
CA ASP A 899 36.21 -10.60 10.21
C ASP A 899 35.56 -9.44 10.95
N ALA A 900 34.72 -9.72 11.97
CA ALA A 900 34.13 -8.70 12.81
C ALA A 900 35.21 -7.83 13.46
N LYS A 901 36.25 -8.46 14.03
CA LYS A 901 37.41 -7.74 14.57
C LYS A 901 38.15 -6.93 13.49
N LYS A 902 38.44 -7.54 12.33
CA LYS A 902 39.11 -6.88 11.20
C LYS A 902 38.37 -5.61 10.77
N TYR A 903 37.05 -5.69 10.62
CA TYR A 903 36.24 -4.56 10.17
C TYR A 903 36.00 -3.52 11.27
N SER A 904 35.91 -3.93 12.54
CA SER A 904 35.94 -3.01 13.70
C SER A 904 37.25 -2.23 13.78
N ASP A 905 38.38 -2.91 13.61
CA ASP A 905 39.71 -2.28 13.62
C ASP A 905 39.85 -1.33 12.42
N LEU A 906 39.36 -1.71 11.24
CA LEU A 906 39.37 -0.87 10.05
C LEU A 906 38.50 0.39 10.24
N ALA A 907 37.28 0.26 10.73
CA ALA A 907 36.40 1.40 11.02
C ALA A 907 37.08 2.39 11.98
N SER A 908 37.72 1.88 13.04
CA SER A 908 38.47 2.69 14.01
C SER A 908 39.68 3.39 13.37
N GLN A 909 40.40 2.71 12.47
CA GLN A 909 41.51 3.30 11.72
C GLN A 909 41.05 4.41 10.75
N ILE A 910 39.89 4.23 10.12
CA ILE A 910 39.27 5.25 9.25
C ILE A 910 38.87 6.47 10.09
N SER A 911 38.18 6.30 11.22
CA SER A 911 37.81 7.42 12.11
C SER A 911 39.05 8.18 12.61
N SER A 912 40.11 7.45 12.96
CA SER A 912 41.39 8.05 13.37
C SER A 912 42.06 8.82 12.23
N ALA A 913 42.02 8.29 11.00
CA ALA A 913 42.56 8.97 9.82
C ALA A 913 41.75 10.22 9.49
N PHE A 914 40.43 10.13 9.53
CA PHE A 914 39.51 11.25 9.34
C PHE A 914 39.80 12.38 10.32
N HIS A 915 39.95 12.07 11.62
CA HIS A 915 40.31 13.05 12.63
C HIS A 915 41.64 13.74 12.33
N ARG A 916 42.69 12.97 12.04
CA ARG A 916 44.01 13.55 11.73
C ARG A 916 44.00 14.44 10.48
N THR A 917 43.19 14.08 9.48
CA THR A 917 43.16 14.80 8.20
C THR A 917 42.28 16.05 8.26
N TYR A 918 41.15 16.00 8.96
CA TYR A 918 40.12 17.02 8.86
C TYR A 918 39.89 17.83 10.14
N PHE A 919 40.35 17.43 11.32
CA PHE A 919 40.10 18.21 12.53
C PHE A 919 40.87 19.55 12.53
N ASN A 920 40.16 20.65 12.76
CA ASN A 920 40.72 21.98 12.93
C ASN A 920 40.71 22.35 14.42
N ALA A 921 41.87 22.21 15.07
CA ALA A 921 42.01 22.48 16.50
C ALA A 921 41.80 23.94 16.91
N THR A 922 41.91 24.90 15.97
CA THR A 922 41.69 26.32 16.24
C THR A 922 40.20 26.66 16.21
N ALA A 923 39.48 26.09 15.25
CA ALA A 923 38.04 26.34 15.08
C ALA A 923 37.16 25.38 15.91
N HIS A 924 37.73 24.27 16.39
CA HIS A 924 37.00 23.15 16.98
C HIS A 924 35.94 22.54 16.04
N THR A 925 36.28 22.42 14.76
CA THR A 925 35.41 21.92 13.68
C THR A 925 36.14 20.92 12.79
N TYR A 926 35.43 20.33 11.83
CA TYR A 926 36.00 19.45 10.81
C TYR A 926 36.00 20.08 9.41
N ALA A 927 37.10 19.92 8.70
CA ALA A 927 37.35 20.44 7.37
C ALA A 927 37.05 21.95 7.27
N THR A 928 35.97 22.32 6.58
CA THR A 928 35.52 23.70 6.41
C THR A 928 34.62 24.20 7.55
N GLY A 929 34.24 23.31 8.49
CA GLY A 929 33.20 23.57 9.47
C GLY A 929 31.78 23.51 8.89
N SER A 930 31.58 22.87 7.74
CA SER A 930 30.23 22.65 7.22
C SER A 930 29.44 21.70 8.13
N GLN A 931 28.11 21.84 8.14
CA GLN A 931 27.24 20.97 8.94
C GLN A 931 27.52 19.49 8.63
N ALA A 932 27.68 19.15 7.35
CA ALA A 932 28.01 17.80 6.88
C ALA A 932 29.33 17.27 7.50
N ALA A 933 30.39 18.08 7.51
CA ALA A 933 31.69 17.64 8.03
C ALA A 933 31.64 17.35 9.54
N ASP A 934 30.96 18.20 10.30
CA ASP A 934 30.83 18.02 11.75
C ASP A 934 29.94 16.81 12.10
N VAL A 935 28.79 16.62 11.42
CA VAL A 935 27.89 15.49 11.71
C VAL A 935 28.51 14.15 11.34
N PHE A 936 29.24 14.06 10.23
CA PHE A 936 29.97 12.83 9.88
C PHE A 936 31.06 12.52 10.90
N ALA A 937 31.82 13.52 11.35
CA ALA A 937 32.84 13.32 12.37
C ALA A 937 32.25 12.78 13.69
N LEU A 938 31.13 13.35 14.13
CA LEU A 938 30.40 12.93 15.32
C LEU A 938 29.89 11.48 15.18
N GLU A 939 29.23 11.16 14.06
CA GLU A 939 28.65 9.83 13.86
C GLU A 939 29.71 8.74 13.69
N MET A 940 30.83 9.05 13.02
CA MET A 940 31.97 8.14 12.88
C MET A 940 32.67 7.84 14.22
N GLY A 941 32.35 8.58 15.28
CA GLY A 941 33.11 8.58 16.52
C GLY A 941 34.54 9.11 16.34
N ALA A 942 34.78 9.92 15.31
CA ALA A 942 36.08 10.52 15.04
C ALA A 942 36.40 11.67 16.02
N VAL A 943 35.38 12.28 16.63
CA VAL A 943 35.53 13.36 17.60
C VAL A 943 35.95 12.82 18.98
N PRO A 944 37.11 13.22 19.51
CA PRO A 944 37.49 12.89 20.88
C PRO A 944 36.45 13.40 21.88
N VAL A 945 36.21 12.65 22.95
CA VAL A 945 35.20 12.98 23.99
C VAL A 945 35.34 14.41 24.52
N THR A 946 36.57 14.94 24.59
CA THR A 946 36.85 16.31 25.05
C THR A 946 36.40 17.40 24.08
N GLU A 947 36.22 17.08 22.80
CA GLU A 947 35.84 18.03 21.74
C GLU A 947 34.38 17.89 21.31
N GLN A 948 33.69 16.80 21.68
CA GLN A 948 32.32 16.53 21.25
C GLN A 948 31.37 17.70 21.55
N GLN A 949 31.48 18.31 22.73
CA GLN A 949 30.63 19.45 23.10
C GLN A 949 30.94 20.69 22.26
N ASN A 950 32.20 20.92 21.90
CA ASN A 950 32.58 22.08 21.08
C ASN A 950 32.03 21.92 19.65
N VAL A 951 32.19 20.73 19.06
CA VAL A 951 31.74 20.42 17.70
C VAL A 951 30.21 20.47 17.60
N ILE A 952 29.48 19.85 18.53
CA ILE A 952 28.01 19.91 18.52
C ILE A 952 27.50 21.35 18.74
N GLN A 953 28.16 22.12 19.60
CA GLN A 953 27.79 23.52 19.82
C GLN A 953 28.07 24.38 18.58
N HIS A 954 29.17 24.11 17.86
CA HIS A 954 29.45 24.76 16.58
C HIS A 954 28.34 24.46 15.56
N LEU A 955 27.97 23.18 15.39
CA LEU A 955 26.86 22.78 14.51
C LEU A 955 25.57 23.52 14.83
N ILE A 956 25.19 23.58 16.11
CA ILE A 956 23.99 24.30 16.56
C ILE A 956 24.10 25.78 16.23
N ASN A 957 25.24 26.41 16.53
CA ASN A 957 25.45 27.83 16.26
C ASN A 957 25.33 28.13 14.77
N ASP A 958 25.94 27.34 13.88
CA ASP A 958 25.78 27.51 12.42
C ASP A 958 24.31 27.40 12.00
N ILE A 959 23.56 26.41 12.51
CA ILE A 959 22.12 26.28 12.21
C ILE A 959 21.35 27.52 12.69
N ARG A 960 21.61 27.99 13.91
CA ARG A 960 20.95 29.17 14.48
C ARG A 960 21.31 30.46 13.72
N GLU A 961 22.58 30.64 13.34
CA GLU A 961 23.07 31.76 12.54
C GLU A 961 22.46 31.78 11.14
N ARG A 962 22.16 30.59 10.59
CA ARG A 962 21.37 30.41 9.36
C ARG A 962 19.87 30.52 9.58
N SER A 963 19.43 31.11 10.70
CA SER A 963 18.01 31.29 11.03
C SER A 963 17.21 29.97 11.11
N ASN A 964 17.85 28.92 11.66
CA ASN A 964 17.32 27.56 11.80
C ASN A 964 17.17 26.79 10.48
N HIS A 965 17.99 27.09 9.47
CA HIS A 965 18.05 26.30 8.24
C HIS A 965 19.19 25.29 8.26
N THR A 966 18.96 24.13 7.64
CA THR A 966 20.02 23.18 7.34
C THR A 966 20.87 23.67 6.18
N SER A 967 22.12 23.20 6.10
CA SER A 967 22.94 23.31 4.89
C SER A 967 23.30 21.97 4.26
N SER A 968 22.76 20.87 4.82
CA SER A 968 23.01 19.50 4.43
C SER A 968 22.42 19.13 3.05
N GLY A 969 23.13 18.25 2.36
CA GLY A 969 22.64 17.46 1.24
C GLY A 969 22.12 16.09 1.69
N GLU A 970 21.83 15.21 0.74
CA GLU A 970 21.14 13.95 1.01
C GLU A 970 21.97 12.97 1.88
N VAL A 971 23.30 13.00 1.74
CA VAL A 971 24.18 12.02 2.39
C VAL A 971 24.32 12.38 3.87
N SER A 972 24.45 13.67 4.19
CA SER A 972 24.60 14.13 5.57
C SER A 972 23.28 14.31 6.32
N LEU A 973 22.15 14.50 5.63
CA LEU A 973 20.86 14.78 6.25
C LEU A 973 20.39 13.68 7.25
N PRO A 974 20.49 12.37 6.96
CA PRO A 974 20.18 11.34 7.95
C PRO A 974 21.05 11.45 9.20
N SER A 975 22.35 11.68 9.04
CA SER A 975 23.30 11.90 10.15
C SER A 975 22.99 13.17 10.93
N TRP A 976 22.55 14.23 10.25
CA TRP A 976 22.16 15.50 10.83
C TRP A 976 21.01 15.32 11.83
N PHE A 977 19.92 14.65 11.42
CA PHE A 977 18.81 14.32 12.32
C PHE A 977 19.25 13.40 13.47
N ARG A 978 20.02 12.36 13.18
CA ARG A 978 20.45 11.37 14.18
C ARG A 978 21.37 11.99 15.24
N MET A 979 22.34 12.81 14.84
CA MET A 979 23.31 13.40 15.76
C MET A 979 22.69 14.50 16.62
N LEU A 980 21.88 15.39 16.05
CA LEU A 980 21.17 16.38 16.85
C LEU A 980 20.27 15.73 17.91
N SER A 981 19.47 14.72 17.52
CA SER A 981 18.62 13.99 18.47
C SER A 981 19.44 13.19 19.49
N PHE A 982 20.55 12.56 19.08
CA PHE A 982 21.45 11.84 19.99
C PHE A 982 22.05 12.74 21.08
N TYR A 983 22.42 13.97 20.73
CA TYR A 983 22.94 14.97 21.68
C TYR A 983 21.84 15.77 22.40
N GLY A 984 20.56 15.46 22.18
CA GLY A 984 19.43 16.07 22.90
C GLY A 984 18.93 17.39 22.33
N HIS A 985 19.27 17.71 21.07
CA HIS A 985 18.90 18.94 20.37
C HIS A 985 17.72 18.75 19.40
N ASP A 986 16.69 18.03 19.85
CA ASP A 986 15.45 17.87 19.10
C ASP A 986 14.68 19.20 18.93
N ASP A 987 14.96 20.19 19.78
CA ASP A 987 14.47 21.57 19.65
C ASP A 987 14.99 22.24 18.37
N VAL A 988 16.26 22.04 18.04
CA VAL A 988 16.87 22.55 16.80
C VAL A 988 16.23 21.91 15.58
N ILE A 989 15.98 20.59 15.64
CA ILE A 989 15.27 19.86 14.57
C ILE A 989 13.86 20.42 14.41
N TYR A 990 13.11 20.56 15.51
CA TYR A 990 11.75 21.10 15.50
C TYR A 990 11.70 22.51 14.92
N ASP A 991 12.65 23.38 15.28
CA ASP A 991 12.70 24.75 14.77
C ASP A 991 12.98 24.80 13.26
N PHE A 992 13.81 23.90 12.73
CA PHE A 992 14.01 23.73 11.28
C PHE A 992 12.73 23.25 10.58
N LEU A 993 12.08 22.21 11.11
CA LEU A 993 10.84 21.67 10.53
C LEU A 993 9.65 22.62 10.64
N SER A 994 9.76 23.66 11.47
CA SER A 994 8.77 24.74 11.61
C SER A 994 9.00 25.90 10.63
N ARG A 995 10.09 25.89 9.84
CA ARG A 995 10.37 26.93 8.84
C ARG A 995 9.46 26.79 7.61
N THR A 996 9.10 27.93 7.05
CA THR A 996 8.34 28.03 5.79
C THR A 996 9.00 28.97 4.78
N ASP A 997 10.14 29.57 5.11
CA ASP A 997 11.03 30.28 4.22
C ASP A 997 12.11 29.35 3.66
N SER A 998 12.72 29.77 2.55
CA SER A 998 13.73 28.99 1.83
C SER A 998 15.06 29.00 2.59
N PRO A 999 15.78 27.86 2.69
CA PRO A 999 15.41 26.51 2.20
C PRO A 999 14.74 25.64 3.28
N SER A 1000 13.53 25.13 3.04
CA SER A 1000 12.84 24.24 3.99
C SER A 1000 11.75 23.38 3.34
N TYR A 1001 11.40 22.25 3.97
CA TYR A 1001 10.23 21.47 3.55
C TYR A 1001 8.95 22.30 3.55
N GLY A 1002 8.79 23.18 4.56
CA GLY A 1002 7.63 24.05 4.66
C GLY A 1002 7.54 25.05 3.52
N TYR A 1003 8.68 25.55 3.03
CA TYR A 1003 8.72 26.41 1.84
C TYR A 1003 8.18 25.66 0.62
N ALA A 1004 8.64 24.44 0.34
CA ALA A 1004 8.13 23.64 -0.79
C ALA A 1004 6.61 23.41 -0.67
N ILE A 1005 6.11 23.09 0.54
CA ILE A 1005 4.68 22.84 0.80
C ILE A 1005 3.83 24.09 0.54
N ILE A 1006 4.21 25.26 1.07
CA ILE A 1006 3.42 26.49 0.84
C ILE A 1006 3.46 26.96 -0.61
N HIS A 1007 4.47 26.52 -1.38
CA HIS A 1007 4.57 26.73 -2.83
C HIS A 1007 3.96 25.59 -3.67
N GLY A 1008 3.20 24.68 -3.04
CA GLY A 1008 2.33 23.73 -3.74
C GLY A 1008 2.91 22.35 -3.98
N ALA A 1009 4.03 22.00 -3.33
CA ALA A 1009 4.55 20.63 -3.36
C ALA A 1009 3.54 19.65 -2.74
N THR A 1010 3.33 18.53 -3.41
CA THR A 1010 2.40 17.45 -2.99
C THR A 1010 3.07 16.07 -2.95
N SER A 1011 4.35 16.04 -3.32
CA SER A 1011 5.34 14.98 -3.16
C SER A 1011 6.65 15.66 -2.78
N LEU A 1012 7.58 14.92 -2.16
CA LEU A 1012 8.89 15.44 -1.84
C LEU A 1012 9.68 15.74 -3.11
N THR A 1013 10.45 16.82 -3.10
CA THR A 1013 11.18 17.37 -4.25
C THR A 1013 12.67 17.04 -4.18
N GLU A 1014 13.34 17.06 -5.34
CA GLU A 1014 14.78 16.81 -5.43
C GLU A 1014 15.62 17.99 -4.92
N ASP A 1015 15.08 19.21 -4.97
CA ASP A 1015 15.71 20.39 -4.36
C ASP A 1015 14.85 20.91 -3.20
N TRP A 1016 15.48 21.57 -2.23
CA TRP A 1016 14.85 22.09 -1.01
C TRP A 1016 13.73 23.10 -1.28
N ASP A 1017 13.86 23.92 -2.34
CA ASP A 1017 12.89 24.97 -2.66
C ASP A 1017 11.79 24.53 -3.65
N GLY A 1018 11.84 23.27 -4.11
CA GLY A 1018 10.77 22.61 -4.83
C GLY A 1018 10.19 23.39 -6.03
N PRO A 1019 8.87 23.67 -6.08
CA PRO A 1019 8.24 24.34 -7.23
C PRO A 1019 8.65 25.80 -7.45
N ALA A 1020 9.30 26.43 -6.47
CA ALA A 1020 9.65 27.85 -6.49
C ALA A 1020 11.13 28.08 -6.13
N PRO A 1021 12.08 27.54 -6.92
CA PRO A 1021 13.51 27.61 -6.59
C PRO A 1021 14.02 29.04 -6.54
N ALA A 1022 15.05 29.25 -5.71
CA ALA A 1022 15.74 30.54 -5.62
C ALA A 1022 16.24 31.01 -6.99
N LYS A 1023 16.27 32.34 -7.18
CA LYS A 1023 16.64 32.95 -8.46
C LYS A 1023 18.01 32.46 -8.94
N GLY A 1024 18.03 31.79 -10.10
CA GLY A 1024 19.24 31.27 -10.73
C GLY A 1024 19.52 29.79 -10.45
N GLN A 1025 18.74 29.13 -9.58
CA GLN A 1025 18.77 27.68 -9.42
C GLN A 1025 17.90 26.99 -10.49
N PRO A 1026 18.32 25.82 -11.01
CA PRO A 1026 17.53 25.07 -11.98
C PRO A 1026 16.27 24.49 -11.33
N LEU A 1027 15.21 24.32 -12.13
CA LEU A 1027 14.04 23.53 -11.74
C LEU A 1027 14.42 22.04 -11.75
N SER A 1028 14.22 21.35 -10.63
CA SER A 1028 14.55 19.93 -10.44
C SER A 1028 13.30 19.05 -10.33
N SER A 1029 13.44 17.73 -10.15
CA SER A 1029 12.29 16.82 -10.00
C SER A 1029 11.40 17.26 -8.84
N GLN A 1030 10.09 17.23 -9.03
CA GLN A 1030 9.12 17.50 -7.97
C GLN A 1030 8.69 16.22 -7.24
N ASN A 1031 9.33 15.08 -7.51
CA ASN A 1031 9.01 13.77 -6.95
C ASN A 1031 10.28 12.93 -6.78
N HIS A 1032 10.94 13.08 -5.62
CA HIS A 1032 12.17 12.40 -5.22
C HIS A 1032 12.17 12.24 -3.70
N PHE A 1033 12.58 11.08 -3.16
CA PHE A 1033 12.43 10.80 -1.73
C PHE A 1033 13.75 10.81 -0.93
N MET A 1034 14.86 11.25 -1.53
CA MET A 1034 16.20 11.30 -0.90
C MET A 1034 16.27 12.20 0.35
N PHE A 1035 15.45 13.25 0.44
CA PHE A 1035 15.34 14.06 1.66
C PHE A 1035 14.32 13.52 2.67
N GLY A 1036 13.87 12.26 2.53
CA GLY A 1036 12.85 11.64 3.37
C GLY A 1036 13.29 11.28 4.79
N ALA A 1037 14.56 11.50 5.15
CA ALA A 1037 15.12 11.12 6.46
C ALA A 1037 14.38 11.69 7.68
N VAL A 1038 13.63 12.78 7.51
CA VAL A 1038 12.76 13.37 8.55
C VAL A 1038 11.73 12.38 9.12
N ASP A 1039 11.22 11.45 8.31
CA ASP A 1039 10.30 10.41 8.76
C ASP A 1039 10.96 9.43 9.74
N GLU A 1040 12.30 9.32 9.71
CA GLU A 1040 13.03 8.61 10.77
C GLU A 1040 12.80 9.30 12.12
N TRP A 1041 12.93 10.63 12.18
CA TRP A 1041 12.77 11.41 13.40
C TRP A 1041 11.34 11.40 13.92
N PHE A 1042 10.33 11.48 13.04
CA PHE A 1042 8.91 11.37 13.41
C PHE A 1042 8.61 10.06 14.16
N MET A 1043 9.05 8.92 13.63
CA MET A 1043 8.75 7.63 14.24
C MET A 1043 9.70 7.29 15.40
N ARG A 1044 10.99 7.63 15.28
CA ARG A 1044 12.04 7.27 16.26
C ARG A 1044 12.05 8.18 17.48
N SER A 1045 11.85 9.48 17.29
CA SER A 1045 12.01 10.50 18.33
C SER A 1045 10.66 11.04 18.78
N LEU A 1046 9.81 11.56 17.88
CA LEU A 1046 8.50 12.10 18.28
C LEU A 1046 7.55 11.02 18.81
N ALA A 1047 7.31 9.96 18.05
CA ALA A 1047 6.58 8.80 18.55
C ALA A 1047 7.41 7.96 19.54
N GLY A 1048 8.74 8.04 19.43
CA GLY A 1048 9.64 7.39 20.37
C GLY A 1048 9.85 5.90 20.13
N ILE A 1049 9.51 5.35 18.96
CA ILE A 1049 9.68 3.92 18.65
C ILE A 1049 11.13 3.66 18.27
N GLN A 1050 11.92 3.10 19.18
CA GLN A 1050 13.35 2.87 18.97
C GLN A 1050 13.70 1.41 19.15
N GLN A 1051 14.33 0.80 18.15
CA GLN A 1051 14.94 -0.51 18.29
C GLN A 1051 16.26 -0.39 19.05
N VAL A 1052 16.50 -1.25 20.04
CA VAL A 1052 17.77 -1.27 20.79
C VAL A 1052 18.90 -1.75 19.88
N ALA A 1053 20.11 -1.17 20.01
CA ALA A 1053 21.29 -1.62 19.29
C ALA A 1053 21.52 -3.13 19.54
N ASN A 1054 21.52 -3.94 18.47
CA ASN A 1054 21.59 -5.41 18.45
C ASN A 1054 20.28 -6.15 18.74
N SER A 1055 19.16 -5.45 18.96
CA SER A 1055 17.87 -6.11 18.77
C SER A 1055 17.71 -6.43 17.30
N ILE A 1056 17.13 -7.59 17.03
CA ILE A 1056 16.61 -7.98 15.72
C ILE A 1056 15.08 -7.86 15.81
N ASP A 1057 14.42 -7.70 14.66
CA ASP A 1057 12.97 -7.81 14.46
C ASP A 1057 12.09 -7.03 15.47
N TYR A 1058 12.61 -5.91 15.98
CA TYR A 1058 11.97 -5.12 17.04
C TYR A 1058 11.57 -5.93 18.28
N ARG A 1059 12.36 -6.96 18.63
CA ARG A 1059 12.18 -7.72 19.88
C ARG A 1059 12.40 -6.88 21.13
N ILE A 1060 13.40 -6.03 21.13
CA ILE A 1060 13.78 -5.20 22.28
C ILE A 1060 13.74 -3.73 21.85
N LEU A 1061 12.87 -2.96 22.50
CA LEU A 1061 12.63 -1.56 22.17
C LEU A 1061 12.98 -0.62 23.33
N ASN A 1062 13.26 0.63 22.98
CA ASN A 1062 13.00 1.76 23.84
C ASN A 1062 11.77 2.50 23.28
N ILE A 1063 10.81 2.81 24.14
CA ILE A 1063 9.74 3.76 23.85
C ILE A 1063 10.11 5.07 24.54
N LYS A 1064 10.73 6.00 23.80
CA LYS A 1064 11.26 7.26 24.32
C LYS A 1064 10.75 8.45 23.49
N PRO A 1065 9.48 8.87 23.69
CA PRO A 1065 8.93 10.02 22.99
C PRO A 1065 9.61 11.31 23.43
N VAL A 1066 9.91 12.17 22.45
CA VAL A 1066 10.44 13.51 22.67
C VAL A 1066 9.30 14.52 22.70
N ILE A 1067 9.26 15.34 23.76
CA ILE A 1067 8.33 16.45 23.89
C ILE A 1067 9.08 17.74 23.55
N VAL A 1068 8.71 18.38 22.44
CA VAL A 1068 9.39 19.56 21.91
C VAL A 1068 8.40 20.58 21.36
N GLY A 1069 8.77 21.85 21.42
CA GLY A 1069 7.96 22.95 20.90
C GLY A 1069 6.54 22.99 21.46
N ASN A 1070 5.59 23.35 20.61
CA ASN A 1070 4.17 23.40 20.94
C ASN A 1070 3.42 22.10 20.61
N ILE A 1071 4.13 20.99 20.31
CA ILE A 1071 3.48 19.71 20.02
C ILE A 1071 2.72 19.26 21.27
N SER A 1072 1.42 19.02 21.11
CA SER A 1072 0.51 18.60 22.18
C SER A 1072 0.03 17.16 22.00
N HIS A 1073 0.18 16.59 20.82
CA HIS A 1073 -0.25 15.23 20.52
C HIS A 1073 0.56 14.59 19.39
N VAL A 1074 0.84 13.29 19.54
CA VAL A 1074 1.34 12.40 18.47
C VAL A 1074 0.62 11.06 18.56
N GLU A 1075 0.30 10.50 17.39
CA GLU A 1075 -0.18 9.15 17.19
C GLU A 1075 0.63 8.50 16.08
N ALA A 1076 1.11 7.28 16.31
CA ALA A 1076 1.87 6.53 15.33
C ALA A 1076 1.66 5.02 15.49
N THR A 1077 1.64 4.32 14.36
CA THR A 1077 1.55 2.87 14.32
C THR A 1077 2.67 2.32 13.46
N TYR A 1078 3.21 1.15 13.81
CA TYR A 1078 4.17 0.44 12.97
C TYR A 1078 4.07 -1.08 13.17
N ARG A 1079 3.86 -1.83 12.09
CA ARG A 1079 3.67 -3.28 12.08
C ARG A 1079 4.98 -3.98 11.72
N THR A 1080 5.60 -4.57 12.73
CA THR A 1080 6.81 -5.38 12.60
C THR A 1080 6.49 -6.81 12.14
N THR A 1081 7.51 -7.66 12.03
CA THR A 1081 7.33 -9.12 11.88
C THR A 1081 6.73 -9.79 13.11
N ARG A 1082 6.67 -9.10 14.26
CA ARG A 1082 6.04 -9.59 15.50
C ARG A 1082 4.59 -9.14 15.63
N GLY A 1083 4.24 -7.99 15.05
CA GLY A 1083 2.90 -7.43 15.07
C GLY A 1083 2.92 -5.90 15.19
N TRP A 1084 1.80 -5.32 15.60
CA TRP A 1084 1.65 -3.88 15.72
C TRP A 1084 2.33 -3.32 16.96
N ILE A 1085 3.07 -2.22 16.77
CA ILE A 1085 3.44 -1.26 17.80
C ILE A 1085 2.53 -0.05 17.61
N GLU A 1086 1.83 0.37 18.66
CA GLU A 1086 0.99 1.57 18.62
C GLU A 1086 1.41 2.53 19.73
N ILE A 1087 1.62 3.78 19.37
CA ILE A 1087 1.94 4.86 20.29
C ILE A 1087 0.91 5.97 20.14
N GLN A 1088 0.38 6.40 21.29
CA GLN A 1088 -0.41 7.61 21.38
C GLN A 1088 0.06 8.39 22.59
N TRP A 1089 0.52 9.63 22.41
CA TRP A 1089 0.73 10.52 23.55
C TRP A 1089 0.02 11.85 23.37
N ASN A 1090 -0.38 12.43 24.50
CA ASN A 1090 -1.01 13.73 24.56
C ASN A 1090 -0.52 14.50 25.79
N ARG A 1091 -0.33 15.80 25.62
CA ARG A 1091 0.02 16.77 26.66
C ARG A 1091 -1.09 17.81 26.73
N VAL A 1092 -1.75 17.89 27.89
CA VAL A 1092 -2.70 18.95 28.22
C VAL A 1092 -2.16 19.67 29.44
N GLU A 1093 -1.79 20.94 29.27
CA GLU A 1093 -1.06 21.70 30.28
C GLU A 1093 0.19 20.95 30.77
N GLU A 1094 0.27 20.62 32.06
CA GLU A 1094 1.38 19.88 32.68
C GLU A 1094 1.17 18.36 32.64
N VAL A 1095 0.00 17.87 32.22
CA VAL A 1095 -0.34 16.45 32.27
C VAL A 1095 0.05 15.77 30.97
N PHE A 1096 0.97 14.82 31.06
CA PHE A 1096 1.37 13.96 29.96
C PHE A 1096 0.75 12.57 30.10
N THR A 1097 0.11 12.09 29.04
CA THR A 1097 -0.42 10.72 28.95
C THR A 1097 0.20 10.02 27.76
N LEU A 1098 0.70 8.79 27.96
CA LEU A 1098 1.26 7.94 26.92
C LEU A 1098 0.57 6.58 26.95
N LYS A 1099 0.02 6.15 25.82
CA LYS A 1099 -0.47 4.80 25.59
C LYS A 1099 0.50 4.07 24.68
N VAL A 1100 0.79 2.82 25.03
CA VAL A 1100 1.70 1.95 24.29
C VAL A 1100 1.02 0.61 24.10
N MET A 1101 1.02 0.10 22.87
CA MET A 1101 0.74 -1.30 22.57
C MET A 1101 1.98 -1.94 21.97
N LEU A 1102 2.40 -3.08 22.54
CA LEU A 1102 3.54 -3.87 22.05
C LEU A 1102 3.08 -5.24 21.56
N PRO A 1103 3.63 -5.74 20.44
CA PRO A 1103 3.28 -7.04 19.92
C PRO A 1103 3.85 -8.17 20.78
N TYR A 1104 3.29 -9.37 20.63
CA TYR A 1104 3.74 -10.54 21.39
C TYR A 1104 5.19 -10.92 21.13
N GLY A 1105 5.89 -11.32 22.20
CA GLY A 1105 7.33 -11.58 22.18
C GLY A 1105 8.23 -10.34 22.20
N SER A 1106 7.69 -9.11 22.07
CA SER A 1106 8.46 -7.88 22.25
C SER A 1106 8.50 -7.42 23.70
N ILE A 1107 9.60 -6.79 24.08
CA ILE A 1107 9.80 -6.12 25.37
C ILE A 1107 10.29 -4.70 25.16
N ALA A 1108 9.94 -3.78 26.07
CA ALA A 1108 10.42 -2.40 25.96
C ALA A 1108 10.82 -1.78 27.30
N LYS A 1109 11.76 -0.84 27.23
CA LYS A 1109 11.92 0.21 28.24
C LYS A 1109 11.13 1.44 27.81
N VAL A 1110 10.16 1.86 28.61
CA VAL A 1110 9.35 3.06 28.36
C VAL A 1110 9.88 4.21 29.20
N TYR A 1111 10.19 5.32 28.55
CA TYR A 1111 10.71 6.54 29.16
C TYR A 1111 9.57 7.55 29.19
N VAL A 1112 8.99 7.76 30.38
CA VAL A 1112 7.88 8.68 30.59
C VAL A 1112 8.43 9.99 31.14
N PRO A 1113 8.27 11.13 30.44
CA PRO A 1113 8.72 12.44 30.93
C PRO A 1113 8.08 12.80 32.26
N GLY A 1114 8.83 13.40 33.18
CA GLY A 1114 8.39 13.77 34.54
C GLY A 1114 9.02 12.91 35.64
N THR A 1115 9.24 13.53 36.81
CA THR A 1115 9.88 12.89 37.97
C THR A 1115 8.98 11.93 38.74
N LYS A 1116 7.67 12.01 38.50
CA LYS A 1116 6.64 11.11 39.04
C LYS A 1116 5.69 10.69 37.93
N ALA A 1117 5.89 9.51 37.38
CA ALA A 1117 4.94 8.86 36.49
C ALA A 1117 4.24 7.69 37.19
N THR A 1118 2.98 7.46 36.82
CA THR A 1118 2.17 6.31 37.20
C THR A 1118 1.87 5.48 35.96
N SER A 1119 1.62 4.19 36.15
CA SER A 1119 1.16 3.29 35.11
C SER A 1119 -0.04 2.51 35.62
N ASP A 1120 -0.91 2.09 34.71
CA ASP A 1120 -1.91 1.05 34.96
C ASP A 1120 -1.29 -0.36 35.13
N TYR A 1121 0.04 -0.44 35.18
CA TYR A 1121 0.84 -1.61 35.46
C TYR A 1121 1.79 -1.39 36.65
N GLY A 1122 1.93 -2.42 37.51
CA GLY A 1122 2.41 -2.30 38.89
C GLY A 1122 3.92 -2.36 39.13
N THR A 1123 4.78 -2.24 38.12
CA THR A 1123 6.23 -2.41 38.29
C THR A 1123 7.03 -1.20 37.79
N GLN A 1124 7.46 -0.35 38.73
CA GLN A 1124 8.37 0.77 38.48
C GLN A 1124 9.82 0.31 38.67
N ILE A 1125 10.67 0.50 37.66
CA ILE A 1125 12.12 0.29 37.80
C ILE A 1125 12.78 1.66 37.66
N GLN A 1126 13.03 2.35 38.79
CA GLN A 1126 13.73 3.63 38.75
C GLN A 1126 15.19 3.44 38.31
N ILE A 1127 15.52 3.92 37.12
CA ILE A 1127 16.89 4.09 36.66
C ILE A 1127 17.08 5.55 36.23
N ARG A 1128 18.00 6.23 36.94
CA ARG A 1128 18.57 7.58 36.75
C ARG A 1128 17.71 8.80 37.14
N LYS A 1129 18.30 9.61 38.03
CA LYS A 1129 17.89 10.98 38.41
C LYS A 1129 18.44 12.10 37.50
N ARG A 1130 19.10 11.76 36.38
CA ARG A 1130 19.78 12.77 35.52
C ARG A 1130 18.91 13.40 34.42
N GLU A 1131 17.76 12.81 34.05
CA GLU A 1131 16.97 13.25 32.87
C GLU A 1131 15.51 13.64 33.19
N ALA A 1132 15.11 13.78 34.46
CA ALA A 1132 13.72 14.07 34.85
C ALA A 1132 12.65 13.14 34.21
N MET A 1133 13.00 11.89 33.91
CA MET A 1133 12.09 10.87 33.37
C MET A 1133 11.90 9.71 34.35
N THR A 1134 10.76 9.03 34.27
CA THR A 1134 10.49 7.76 34.93
C THR A 1134 10.57 6.62 33.92
N VAL A 1135 11.35 5.58 34.21
CA VAL A 1135 11.54 4.43 33.31
C VAL A 1135 10.72 3.22 33.79
N PHE A 1136 10.02 2.57 32.85
CA PHE A 1136 9.29 1.33 33.07
C PHE A 1136 9.85 0.23 32.18
N LYS A 1137 9.89 -1.01 32.68
CA LYS A 1137 10.11 -2.18 31.82
C LYS A 1137 8.77 -2.86 31.62
N ILE A 1138 8.35 -2.97 30.36
CA ILE A 1138 7.12 -3.66 29.99
C ILE A 1138 7.43 -4.80 29.02
N GLU A 1139 6.52 -5.76 28.99
CA GLU A 1139 6.47 -6.81 27.99
C GLU A 1139 5.33 -6.50 27.00
N SER A 1140 4.99 -7.45 26.15
CA SER A 1140 3.90 -7.32 25.19
C SER A 1140 2.55 -6.95 25.85
N GLY A 1141 1.63 -6.35 25.08
CA GLY A 1141 0.31 -5.92 25.55
C GLY A 1141 0.12 -4.39 25.52
N SER A 1142 -1.01 -3.93 26.06
CA SER A 1142 -1.39 -2.51 26.10
C SER A 1142 -1.20 -1.91 27.49
N TYR A 1143 -0.65 -0.70 27.55
CA TYR A 1143 -0.27 0.02 28.77
C TYR A 1143 -0.61 1.51 28.65
N THR A 1144 -0.98 2.12 29.77
CA THR A 1144 -1.16 3.58 29.88
C THR A 1144 -0.27 4.13 30.99
N PHE A 1145 0.45 5.20 30.66
CA PHE A 1145 1.31 5.95 31.57
C PHE A 1145 0.80 7.38 31.70
N LYS A 1146 0.90 7.94 32.90
CA LYS A 1146 0.54 9.34 33.20
C LYS A 1146 1.59 9.98 34.08
N SER A 1147 1.95 11.21 33.78
CA SER A 1147 2.90 12.00 34.57
C SER A 1147 2.55 13.48 34.54
N VAL A 1148 3.16 14.22 35.46
CA VAL A 1148 3.18 15.69 35.45
C VAL A 1148 4.57 16.13 35.01
N ILE A 1149 4.64 16.97 33.99
CA ILE A 1149 5.88 17.54 33.47
C ILE A 1149 5.95 19.03 33.82
N ASP A 1150 7.13 19.49 34.27
CA ASP A 1150 7.35 20.90 34.58
C ASP A 1150 7.59 21.66 33.27
N VAL A 1151 6.67 22.56 32.92
CA VAL A 1151 6.67 23.26 31.63
C VAL A 1151 7.70 24.39 31.56
N ASN A 1152 8.33 24.75 32.70
CA ASN A 1152 9.24 25.89 32.80
C ASN A 1152 10.73 25.50 32.83
N THR A 1153 11.06 24.21 32.82
CA THR A 1153 12.46 23.78 32.67
C THR A 1153 12.78 23.69 31.19
N LYS A 1154 13.45 24.73 30.65
CA LYS A 1154 14.24 24.58 29.42
C LYS A 1154 15.09 23.32 29.61
N GLN A 1155 14.87 22.31 28.77
CA GLN A 1155 15.77 21.17 28.69
C GLN A 1155 17.13 21.74 28.27
N ASN A 1156 18.05 21.81 29.22
CA ASN A 1156 19.44 22.18 29.01
C ASN A 1156 20.25 20.97 28.59
#